data_AF-A0AA41AGK1-F1
#
_entry.id   AF-A0AA41AGK1-F1
#
_cell.length_a   1.000
_cell.length_b   1.000
_cell.length_c   1.000
_cell.angle_alpha   90.00
_cell.angle_beta   90.00
_cell.angle_gamma   90.00
#
_symmetry.space_group_name_H-M   'P 1'
#
loop_
_entity.id
_entity.type
_entity.pdbx_description
1 polymer ?
#
loop_
_entity_poly.entity_id
_entity_poly.type
_entity_poly.pdbx_seq_one_letter_code
_entity_poly.pdbx_strand_id
1 'polypeptide(L)'
;MARTTPLERYRNIGICAHVDAGKTTTTERILFYTGLSHKIGETHDGAATMDWMEQEQERGITITSAATTCFWKGMDAQFDAHRINIIDTPGHVDFTIEVERSLRVLDGAVVVLCASSGVQPQTETVWRQANKYEVPRMIFVNKMDRTGADFFAVVDQVKSRLGATPVPIQLPIGAEDGFKGVIDLIKMKAINWNEADQGMTFTYEAIPAELQELADEWRSHLVESAAEATEELMDKYLEGEELSEAEIKEALRQRTLANDIVPMTCGSAFKNKGVQAVLDCVVEYMPAPTQVKQIQGILEDGTEEERPADDKAPFAALAFKIATDPFVGTLTFFRVYSGTVKQGDAVYNPVKSKRERLGRIVQMHSNSREEIKEVFAGDIAAAIGLKDVTTGETLCDPKSIITLERMEFPEPVISVAVEPRTIADQDKMGIALGKLAAEDPSFRVQTDEESGQIIISGMGELHLDILVERMKREFSVECNVGKPQVAYREAIRSTVKVEGKFIRQSGGRGQYGHVWLKLEPMDITDDEAPIYEFVNETVGGSIPKEYVPAVDKGIQEQMSQGVLAGYPLLGVKATLYDGSFHDVDSNEMAFKIAGSLAMKQGALQASPVLLEPVMKVEVLTPEANMGDVVGDLNRRRGMIEGMEDALGGLKQINAQVPLSEMFGYATDLRSATQGRASYSMEFLKYAEASKHVAETIISARAVI
;
A
#
# COMPACT_ATOMS: atom_id res chain seq x y z
N MET A 1 3.59 29.47 19.59
CA MET A 1 5.02 29.76 19.86
C MET A 1 5.70 29.96 18.53
N ALA A 2 6.91 30.52 18.46
CA ALA A 2 7.66 30.49 17.21
C ALA A 2 8.09 29.04 16.93
N ARG A 3 8.00 28.61 15.67
CA ARG A 3 8.50 27.31 15.20
C ARG A 3 9.96 27.12 15.63
N THR A 4 10.28 25.96 16.21
CA THR A 4 11.62 25.64 16.74
C THR A 4 12.61 25.27 15.64
N THR A 5 12.16 24.51 14.65
CA THR A 5 12.96 24.08 13.49
C THR A 5 12.33 24.63 12.21
N PRO A 6 13.03 25.41 11.37
CA PRO A 6 12.52 25.87 10.07
C PRO A 6 12.10 24.73 9.13
N LEU A 7 11.14 24.99 8.23
CA LEU A 7 10.64 23.99 7.27
C LEU A 7 11.73 23.39 6.40
N GLU A 8 12.71 24.18 5.96
CA GLU A 8 13.83 23.72 5.13
C GLU A 8 14.64 22.60 5.81
N ARG A 9 14.57 22.51 7.14
CA ARG A 9 15.26 21.51 7.96
C ARG A 9 14.38 20.33 8.38
N TYR A 10 13.20 20.19 7.78
CA TYR A 10 12.36 19.01 7.95
C TYR A 10 12.69 17.96 6.90
N ARG A 11 12.66 16.70 7.30
CA ARG A 11 12.67 15.55 6.40
C ARG A 11 11.54 14.63 6.83
N ASN A 12 10.54 14.43 5.98
CA ASN A 12 9.47 13.46 6.23
C ASN A 12 9.72 12.28 5.32
N ILE A 13 10.29 11.22 5.89
CA ILE A 13 10.76 10.07 5.12
C ILE A 13 10.06 8.78 5.53
N GLY A 14 9.76 7.95 4.54
CA GLY A 14 9.37 6.56 4.77
C GLY A 14 10.56 5.64 4.64
N ILE A 15 10.62 4.60 5.46
CA ILE A 15 11.53 3.47 5.20
C ILE A 15 10.68 2.36 4.60
N CYS A 16 10.94 2.03 3.34
CA CYS A 16 10.18 1.08 2.55
C CYS A 16 11.05 -0.11 2.17
N ALA A 17 10.56 -1.34 2.27
CA ALA A 17 11.33 -2.52 1.91
C ALA A 17 10.45 -3.75 1.70
N HIS A 18 10.95 -4.75 0.98
CA HIS A 18 10.38 -6.10 1.04
C HIS A 18 10.57 -6.70 2.45
N VAL A 19 9.75 -7.69 2.80
CA VAL A 19 9.91 -8.58 3.97
C VAL A 19 11.38 -9.04 4.12
N ASP A 20 11.92 -9.03 5.34
CA ASP A 20 13.29 -9.45 5.61
C ASP A 20 14.41 -8.66 4.90
N ALA A 21 14.17 -7.51 4.26
CA ALA A 21 15.25 -6.64 3.79
C ALA A 21 15.98 -5.89 4.93
N GLY A 22 15.43 -5.96 6.16
CA GLY A 22 16.02 -5.33 7.36
C GLY A 22 15.54 -3.90 7.60
N LYS A 23 14.34 -3.56 7.13
CA LYS A 23 13.69 -2.25 7.28
C LYS A 23 13.62 -1.78 8.74
N THR A 24 12.93 -2.54 9.60
CA THR A 24 12.79 -2.21 11.03
C THR A 24 14.14 -2.16 11.74
N THR A 25 15.06 -3.07 11.39
CA THR A 25 16.42 -3.04 11.92
C THR A 25 17.11 -1.71 11.57
N THR A 26 17.00 -1.25 10.33
CA THR A 26 17.52 0.06 9.90
C THR A 26 16.85 1.19 10.69
N THR A 27 15.53 1.15 10.89
CA THR A 27 14.80 2.13 11.71
C THR A 27 15.31 2.17 13.16
N GLU A 28 15.48 1.03 13.80
CA GLU A 28 16.03 0.93 15.18
C GLU A 28 17.45 1.52 15.26
N ARG A 29 18.30 1.26 14.26
CA ARG A 29 19.64 1.87 14.18
C ARG A 29 19.56 3.38 14.08
N ILE A 30 18.63 3.90 13.27
CA ILE A 30 18.41 5.35 13.17
C ILE A 30 18.01 5.94 14.53
N LEU A 31 17.12 5.29 15.27
CA LEU A 31 16.71 5.74 16.60
C LEU A 31 17.86 5.72 17.60
N PHE A 32 18.74 4.73 17.51
CA PHE A 32 19.95 4.66 18.34
C PHE A 32 20.94 5.78 18.02
N TYR A 33 21.30 5.97 16.74
CA TYR A 33 22.29 6.99 16.35
C TYR A 33 21.81 8.42 16.57
N THR A 34 20.51 8.68 16.41
CA THR A 34 19.92 9.99 16.73
C THR A 34 19.80 10.26 18.23
N GLY A 35 20.10 9.26 19.07
CA GLY A 35 20.07 9.36 20.53
C GLY A 35 18.66 9.27 21.13
N LEU A 36 17.64 8.91 20.34
CA LEU A 36 16.27 8.74 20.83
C LEU A 36 16.13 7.43 21.63
N SER A 37 16.83 6.38 21.22
CA SER A 37 16.94 5.14 21.98
C SER A 37 18.35 4.96 22.54
N HIS A 38 18.43 4.57 23.81
CA HIS A 38 19.70 4.23 24.47
C HIS A 38 20.07 2.74 24.35
N LYS A 39 19.21 1.94 23.71
CA LYS A 39 19.45 0.52 23.48
C LYS A 39 19.20 0.18 22.02
N ILE A 40 20.06 -0.68 21.50
CA ILE A 40 19.84 -1.37 20.24
C ILE A 40 18.79 -2.45 20.47
N GLY A 41 17.63 -2.32 19.81
CA GLY A 41 16.63 -3.37 19.72
C GLY A 41 16.89 -4.25 18.50
N GLU A 42 16.76 -5.57 18.66
CA GLU A 42 16.78 -6.52 17.53
C GLU A 42 15.41 -7.16 17.37
N THR A 43 14.94 -7.25 16.12
CA THR A 43 13.58 -7.73 15.80
C THR A 43 13.40 -9.22 16.12
N HIS A 44 14.44 -10.03 15.96
CA HIS A 44 14.37 -11.47 16.22
C HIS A 44 14.35 -11.82 17.72
N ASP A 45 14.77 -10.90 18.58
CA ASP A 45 14.73 -11.04 20.04
C ASP A 45 13.47 -10.41 20.65
N GLY A 46 12.54 -9.90 19.83
CA GLY A 46 11.35 -9.16 20.28
C GLY A 46 11.67 -7.84 20.99
N ALA A 47 12.90 -7.33 20.84
CA ALA A 47 13.38 -6.13 21.53
C ALA A 47 13.28 -4.85 20.66
N ALA A 48 12.75 -4.96 19.44
CA ALA A 48 12.55 -3.81 18.55
C ALA A 48 11.49 -2.86 19.13
N THR A 49 11.80 -1.58 19.16
CA THR A 49 10.95 -0.53 19.73
C THR A 49 9.81 -0.12 18.78
N MET A 50 10.02 -0.26 17.46
CA MET A 50 9.04 0.10 16.43
C MET A 50 7.97 -0.98 16.21
N ASP A 51 8.31 -2.25 16.41
CA ASP A 51 7.38 -3.38 16.39
C ASP A 51 6.77 -3.55 17.80
N TRP A 52 5.82 -2.68 18.14
CA TRP A 52 5.23 -2.59 19.48
C TRP A 52 4.09 -3.59 19.71
N MET A 53 3.47 -4.09 18.62
CA MET A 53 2.44 -5.11 18.74
C MET A 53 3.06 -6.46 19.07
N GLU A 54 2.44 -7.21 19.97
CA GLU A 54 2.91 -8.56 20.34
C GLU A 54 2.98 -9.48 19.11
N GLN A 55 2.05 -9.32 18.16
CA GLN A 55 2.03 -10.08 16.89
C GLN A 55 3.20 -9.73 15.96
N GLU A 56 3.65 -8.47 15.96
CA GLU A 56 4.81 -8.06 15.17
C GLU A 56 6.08 -8.73 15.73
N GLN A 57 6.21 -8.78 17.06
CA GLN A 57 7.32 -9.43 17.76
C GLN A 57 7.30 -10.96 17.59
N GLU A 58 6.14 -11.60 17.74
CA GLU A 58 5.99 -13.06 17.59
C GLU A 58 6.30 -13.54 16.17
N ARG A 59 5.89 -12.77 15.16
CA ARG A 59 6.02 -13.14 13.74
C ARG A 59 7.28 -12.58 13.08
N GLY A 60 7.94 -11.59 13.70
CA GLY A 60 9.12 -10.91 13.18
C GLY A 60 8.84 -10.05 11.94
N ILE A 61 7.62 -9.52 11.79
CA ILE A 61 7.20 -8.67 10.66
C ILE A 61 6.55 -7.38 11.15
N THR A 62 6.73 -6.30 10.40
CA THR A 62 5.99 -5.04 10.63
C THR A 62 4.60 -5.14 10.03
N ILE A 63 3.58 -4.93 10.84
CA ILE A 63 2.17 -5.00 10.47
C ILE A 63 1.60 -3.59 10.30
N THR A 64 1.90 -2.69 11.23
CA THR A 64 1.36 -1.31 11.19
C THR A 64 2.45 -0.27 11.04
N SER A 65 2.14 0.83 10.35
CA SER A 65 3.11 1.90 10.11
C SER A 65 3.43 2.68 11.39
N ALA A 66 4.68 2.71 11.85
CA ALA A 66 5.04 3.45 13.07
C ALA A 66 5.62 4.83 12.71
N ALA A 67 5.06 5.90 13.28
CA ALA A 67 5.54 7.27 13.08
C ALA A 67 6.36 7.73 14.29
N THR A 68 7.58 8.22 14.05
CA THR A 68 8.48 8.72 15.09
C THR A 68 9.23 9.95 14.61
N THR A 69 9.55 10.86 15.54
CA THR A 69 10.37 12.04 15.25
C THR A 69 11.71 11.94 15.96
N CYS A 70 12.78 12.16 15.21
CA CYS A 70 14.15 12.24 15.72
C CYS A 70 14.87 13.50 15.17
N PHE A 71 16.03 13.78 15.74
CA PHE A 71 16.86 14.93 15.34
C PHE A 71 18.25 14.45 14.92
N TRP A 72 18.72 14.92 13.77
CA TRP A 72 20.03 14.56 13.24
C TRP A 72 20.89 15.79 12.99
N LYS A 73 22.16 15.73 13.39
CA LYS A 73 23.16 16.80 13.21
C LYS A 73 24.27 16.41 12.23
N GLY A 74 24.18 15.24 11.62
CA GLY A 74 25.27 14.65 10.86
C GLY A 74 26.16 13.76 11.72
N MET A 75 26.78 12.75 11.11
CA MET A 75 27.68 11.83 11.83
C MET A 75 28.94 12.53 12.37
N ASP A 76 29.37 13.62 11.74
CA ASP A 76 30.50 14.48 12.16
C ASP A 76 30.00 15.80 12.79
N ALA A 77 28.72 15.84 13.19
CA ALA A 77 28.03 17.06 13.62
C ALA A 77 28.15 18.23 12.63
N GLN A 78 28.24 17.91 11.32
CA GLN A 78 28.46 18.88 10.26
C GLN A 78 27.23 19.70 9.88
N PHE A 79 26.04 19.30 10.32
CA PHE A 79 24.78 19.98 10.04
C PHE A 79 24.19 20.63 11.29
N ASP A 80 23.42 21.68 11.07
CA ASP A 80 22.43 22.10 12.06
C ASP A 80 21.44 20.96 12.35
N ALA A 81 20.81 20.99 13.52
CA ALA A 81 19.81 19.98 13.87
C ALA A 81 18.64 19.99 12.87
N HIS A 82 18.51 18.90 12.13
CA HIS A 82 17.40 18.61 11.23
C HIS A 82 16.36 17.76 11.96
N ARG A 83 15.08 18.05 11.73
CA ARG A 83 13.96 17.25 12.25
C ARG A 83 13.62 16.19 11.22
N ILE A 84 13.78 14.93 11.58
CA ILE A 84 13.43 13.80 10.72
C ILE A 84 12.19 13.14 11.30
N ASN A 85 11.09 13.16 10.56
CA ASN A 85 9.90 12.37 10.86
C ASN A 85 9.98 11.11 10.00
N ILE A 86 10.02 9.96 10.66
CA ILE A 86 10.16 8.65 10.02
C ILE A 86 8.82 7.93 10.13
N ILE A 87 8.34 7.41 9.01
CA ILE A 87 7.27 6.41 8.98
C ILE A 87 7.87 5.08 8.56
N ASP A 88 7.87 4.11 9.46
CA ASP A 88 8.32 2.76 9.16
C ASP A 88 7.17 1.98 8.51
N THR A 89 7.28 1.59 7.23
CA THR A 89 6.14 1.03 6.48
C THR A 89 6.13 -0.50 6.51
N PRO A 90 4.99 -1.19 6.45
CA PRO A 90 4.97 -2.64 6.28
C PRO A 90 5.70 -3.07 4.99
N GLY A 91 6.30 -4.27 5.01
CA GLY A 91 6.98 -4.83 3.83
C GLY A 91 6.24 -5.98 3.16
N HIS A 92 5.08 -6.35 3.71
CA HIS A 92 4.28 -7.50 3.28
C HIS A 92 3.10 -7.04 2.41
N VAL A 93 2.74 -7.85 1.40
CA VAL A 93 1.70 -7.53 0.39
C VAL A 93 0.32 -7.28 0.99
N ASP A 94 -0.05 -8.09 1.98
CA ASP A 94 -1.28 -7.95 2.76
C ASP A 94 -1.49 -6.57 3.40
N PHE A 95 -0.41 -5.80 3.59
CA PHE A 95 -0.42 -4.45 4.18
C PHE A 95 -0.01 -3.37 3.18
N THR A 96 -0.19 -3.61 1.88
CA THR A 96 0.08 -2.63 0.81
C THR A 96 -0.66 -1.31 1.01
N ILE A 97 -1.85 -1.33 1.62
CA ILE A 97 -2.60 -0.12 1.96
C ILE A 97 -1.85 0.80 2.95
N GLU A 98 -1.14 0.22 3.92
CA GLU A 98 -0.32 0.99 4.87
C GLU A 98 0.87 1.63 4.16
N VAL A 99 1.43 0.97 3.15
CA VAL A 99 2.51 1.53 2.31
C VAL A 99 1.99 2.67 1.44
N GLU A 100 0.88 2.47 0.74
CA GLU A 100 0.26 3.50 -0.11
C GLU A 100 -0.12 4.76 0.68
N ARG A 101 -0.75 4.56 1.83
CA ARG A 101 -1.07 5.61 2.79
C ARG A 101 0.17 6.36 3.26
N SER A 102 1.25 5.64 3.57
CA SER A 102 2.49 6.24 4.02
C SER A 102 3.13 7.07 2.91
N LEU A 103 3.31 6.50 1.71
CA LEU A 103 3.95 7.18 0.58
C LEU A 103 3.30 8.51 0.23
N ARG A 104 1.97 8.63 0.36
CA ARG A 104 1.25 9.88 0.11
C ARG A 104 1.50 10.99 1.15
N VAL A 105 1.83 10.59 2.37
CA VAL A 105 2.03 11.51 3.51
C VAL A 105 3.48 11.97 3.62
N LEU A 106 4.38 11.18 3.04
CA LEU A 106 5.81 11.39 3.08
C LEU A 106 6.25 12.33 1.98
N ASP A 107 7.31 13.09 2.26
CA ASP A 107 7.93 13.96 1.26
C ASP A 107 9.01 13.18 0.49
N GLY A 108 9.62 12.15 1.08
CA GLY A 108 10.61 11.29 0.43
C GLY A 108 10.63 9.87 1.00
N ALA A 109 11.38 8.96 0.38
CA ALA A 109 11.48 7.58 0.83
C ALA A 109 12.89 6.99 0.72
N VAL A 110 13.26 6.18 1.72
CA VAL A 110 14.45 5.34 1.73
C VAL A 110 14.02 3.91 1.44
N VAL A 111 14.34 3.42 0.24
CA VAL A 111 14.03 2.06 -0.19
C VAL A 111 15.18 1.14 0.23
N VAL A 112 14.90 0.21 1.13
CA VAL A 112 15.88 -0.76 1.63
C VAL A 112 15.82 -2.02 0.78
N LEU A 113 16.95 -2.36 0.14
CA LEU A 113 17.09 -3.58 -0.64
C LEU A 113 18.07 -4.52 0.06
N CYS A 114 17.88 -5.82 -0.11
CA CYS A 114 18.80 -6.83 0.42
C CYS A 114 19.91 -7.09 -0.60
N ALA A 115 21.18 -6.99 -0.20
CA ALA A 115 22.33 -7.24 -1.07
C ALA A 115 22.35 -8.63 -1.71
N SER A 116 21.71 -9.63 -1.08
CA SER A 116 21.65 -11.00 -1.61
C SER A 116 20.44 -11.29 -2.48
N SER A 117 19.32 -10.60 -2.24
CA SER A 117 18.03 -10.88 -2.91
C SER A 117 17.69 -9.85 -3.98
N GLY A 118 18.29 -8.67 -3.91
CA GLY A 118 18.10 -7.56 -4.83
C GLY A 118 16.67 -7.06 -4.91
N VAL A 119 16.21 -6.77 -6.13
CA VAL A 119 14.86 -6.26 -6.41
C VAL A 119 13.87 -7.42 -6.48
N GLN A 120 12.91 -7.39 -5.57
CA GLN A 120 11.84 -8.37 -5.45
C GLN A 120 10.51 -7.80 -5.99
N PRO A 121 9.52 -8.64 -6.30
CA PRO A 121 8.28 -8.19 -6.97
C PRO A 121 7.49 -7.19 -6.13
N GLN A 122 7.48 -7.35 -4.81
CA GLN A 122 6.89 -6.38 -3.90
C GLN A 122 7.61 -5.03 -3.94
N THR A 123 8.93 -5.04 -4.13
CA THR A 123 9.70 -3.80 -4.34
C THR A 123 9.18 -3.08 -5.58
N GLU A 124 8.88 -3.79 -6.67
CA GLU A 124 8.32 -3.19 -7.89
C GLU A 124 6.95 -2.56 -7.65
N THR A 125 6.08 -3.21 -6.86
CA THR A 125 4.77 -2.64 -6.49
C THR A 125 4.91 -1.38 -5.64
N VAL A 126 5.75 -1.40 -4.62
CA VAL A 126 6.04 -0.20 -3.81
C VAL A 126 6.69 0.89 -4.68
N TRP A 127 7.53 0.50 -5.64
CA TRP A 127 8.16 1.43 -6.59
C TRP A 127 7.14 2.08 -7.52
N ARG A 128 6.18 1.31 -8.05
CA ARG A 128 5.06 1.81 -8.85
C ARG A 128 4.18 2.77 -8.04
N GLN A 129 3.88 2.43 -6.78
CA GLN A 129 3.15 3.33 -5.88
C GLN A 129 3.92 4.64 -5.65
N ALA A 130 5.22 4.56 -5.39
CA ALA A 130 6.03 5.76 -5.21
C ALA A 130 6.18 6.59 -6.51
N ASN A 131 6.15 5.96 -7.69
CA ASN A 131 6.05 6.65 -8.98
C ASN A 131 4.71 7.39 -9.13
N LYS A 132 3.59 6.74 -8.78
CA LYS A 132 2.23 7.34 -8.83
C LYS A 132 2.15 8.64 -8.03
N TYR A 133 2.83 8.69 -6.88
CA TYR A 133 2.85 9.85 -6.00
C TYR A 133 4.08 10.75 -6.19
N GLU A 134 4.88 10.53 -7.23
CA GLU A 134 6.09 11.32 -7.56
C GLU A 134 7.05 11.50 -6.37
N VAL A 135 7.17 10.50 -5.49
CA VAL A 135 7.93 10.61 -4.24
C VAL A 135 9.44 10.48 -4.52
N PRO A 136 10.28 11.50 -4.22
CA PRO A 136 11.73 11.39 -4.27
C PRO A 136 12.28 10.25 -3.42
N ARG A 137 13.23 9.49 -3.97
CA ARG A 137 13.71 8.24 -3.38
C ARG A 137 15.22 8.13 -3.38
N MET A 138 15.73 7.43 -2.36
CA MET A 138 17.08 6.89 -2.34
C MET A 138 17.05 5.42 -1.98
N ILE A 139 18.10 4.68 -2.34
CA ILE A 139 18.22 3.25 -2.03
C ILE A 139 19.33 3.03 -0.99
N PHE A 140 19.02 2.16 -0.03
CA PHE A 140 19.99 1.59 0.89
C PHE A 140 20.09 0.09 0.65
N VAL A 141 21.22 -0.35 0.07
CA VAL A 141 21.54 -1.77 -0.11
C VAL A 141 22.07 -2.30 1.21
N ASN A 142 21.18 -2.93 1.97
CA ASN A 142 21.41 -3.48 3.29
C ASN A 142 21.89 -4.93 3.21
N LYS A 143 22.34 -5.47 4.35
CA LYS A 143 22.78 -6.86 4.49
C LYS A 143 23.98 -7.21 3.62
N MET A 144 24.89 -6.25 3.41
CA MET A 144 26.19 -6.50 2.75
C MET A 144 27.04 -7.55 3.46
N ASP A 145 26.68 -7.93 4.69
CA ASP A 145 27.30 -8.97 5.49
C ASP A 145 26.79 -10.39 5.22
N ARG A 146 25.75 -10.58 4.41
CA ARG A 146 25.21 -11.90 4.10
C ARG A 146 25.95 -12.60 2.96
N THR A 147 25.95 -13.93 2.98
CA THR A 147 26.38 -14.75 1.85
C THR A 147 25.57 -14.42 0.59
N GLY A 148 26.26 -14.28 -0.54
CA GLY A 148 25.68 -13.86 -1.82
C GLY A 148 25.44 -12.35 -1.93
N ALA A 149 25.98 -11.53 -1.01
CA ALA A 149 25.87 -10.08 -1.11
C ALA A 149 26.65 -9.54 -2.32
N ASP A 150 25.92 -8.92 -3.25
CA ASP A 150 26.49 -8.32 -4.46
C ASP A 150 25.85 -6.95 -4.70
N PHE A 151 26.60 -5.89 -4.41
CA PHE A 151 26.10 -4.51 -4.57
C PHE A 151 25.87 -4.15 -6.04
N PHE A 152 26.78 -4.52 -6.94
CA PHE A 152 26.71 -4.12 -8.34
C PHE A 152 25.55 -4.81 -9.06
N ALA A 153 25.29 -6.08 -8.73
CA ALA A 153 24.13 -6.74 -9.27
C ALA A 153 22.80 -6.12 -8.80
N VAL A 154 22.72 -5.58 -7.58
CA VAL A 154 21.54 -4.82 -7.15
C VAL A 154 21.41 -3.53 -7.95
N VAL A 155 22.52 -2.83 -8.24
CA VAL A 155 22.53 -1.64 -9.13
C VAL A 155 21.95 -2.01 -10.50
N ASP A 156 22.40 -3.11 -11.10
CA ASP A 156 21.90 -3.57 -12.40
C ASP A 156 20.42 -3.96 -12.36
N GLN A 157 19.96 -4.57 -11.28
CA GLN A 157 18.53 -4.90 -11.11
C GLN A 157 17.66 -3.66 -10.94
N VAL A 158 18.12 -2.63 -10.24
CA VAL A 158 17.40 -1.35 -10.13
C VAL A 158 17.20 -0.74 -11.51
N LYS A 159 18.22 -0.80 -12.36
CA LYS A 159 18.12 -0.32 -13.74
C LYS A 159 17.20 -1.16 -14.62
N SER A 160 17.36 -2.48 -14.58
CA SER A 160 16.66 -3.41 -15.49
C SER A 160 15.22 -3.73 -15.08
N ARG A 161 14.93 -3.87 -13.78
CA ARG A 161 13.59 -4.24 -13.27
C ARG A 161 12.74 -3.04 -12.89
N LEU A 162 13.33 -2.05 -12.22
CA LEU A 162 12.58 -0.85 -11.78
C LEU A 162 12.54 0.26 -12.84
N GLY A 163 13.36 0.14 -13.90
CA GLY A 163 13.47 1.16 -14.94
C GLY A 163 14.00 2.50 -14.41
N ALA A 164 14.73 2.48 -13.29
CA ALA A 164 15.26 3.68 -12.65
C ALA A 164 16.72 3.95 -13.06
N THR A 165 17.20 5.16 -12.80
CA THR A 165 18.61 5.55 -13.00
C THR A 165 19.36 5.51 -11.67
N PRO A 166 19.96 4.37 -11.28
CA PRO A 166 20.71 4.27 -10.04
C PRO A 166 22.02 5.05 -10.13
N VAL A 167 22.34 5.82 -9.09
CA VAL A 167 23.62 6.53 -8.95
C VAL A 167 24.30 6.11 -7.65
N PRO A 168 25.25 5.17 -7.70
CA PRO A 168 26.06 4.81 -6.53
C PRO A 168 26.83 6.01 -5.99
N ILE A 169 26.50 6.42 -4.77
CA ILE A 169 27.24 7.45 -4.01
C ILE A 169 28.24 6.83 -3.04
N GLN A 170 28.12 5.52 -2.80
CA GLN A 170 29.01 4.73 -1.97
C GLN A 170 29.32 3.39 -2.61
N LEU A 171 30.52 2.87 -2.35
CA LEU A 171 30.92 1.50 -2.70
C LEU A 171 31.24 0.67 -1.46
N PRO A 172 30.93 -0.64 -1.44
CA PRO A 172 31.27 -1.49 -0.31
C PRO A 172 32.77 -1.85 -0.29
N ILE A 173 33.36 -1.95 0.90
CA ILE A 173 34.71 -2.49 1.11
C ILE A 173 34.56 -3.94 1.57
N GLY A 174 34.76 -4.87 0.65
CA GLY A 174 34.50 -6.30 0.84
C GLY A 174 33.00 -6.65 0.77
N ALA A 175 32.68 -7.93 0.92
CA ALA A 175 31.32 -8.46 0.94
C ALA A 175 31.23 -9.62 1.94
N GLU A 176 30.01 -9.99 2.33
CA GLU A 176 29.73 -11.10 3.24
C GLU A 176 30.46 -10.93 4.60
N ASP A 177 31.12 -11.99 5.09
CA ASP A 177 31.96 -11.94 6.29
C ASP A 177 33.12 -10.95 6.15
N GLY A 178 33.58 -10.70 4.92
CA GLY A 178 34.65 -9.76 4.60
C GLY A 178 34.23 -8.28 4.53
N PHE A 179 32.96 -7.95 4.73
CA PHE A 179 32.47 -6.57 4.68
C PHE A 179 33.02 -5.72 5.86
N LYS A 180 33.82 -4.69 5.54
CA LYS A 180 34.54 -3.87 6.54
C LYS A 180 34.00 -2.45 6.70
N GLY A 181 33.51 -1.85 5.62
CA GLY A 181 33.09 -0.45 5.58
C GLY A 181 32.62 -0.05 4.19
N VAL A 182 32.56 1.26 3.93
CA VAL A 182 32.17 1.79 2.62
C VAL A 182 33.11 2.89 2.17
N ILE A 183 33.20 3.14 0.87
CA ILE A 183 33.90 4.26 0.27
C ILE A 183 32.87 5.35 -0.01
N ASP A 184 33.11 6.56 0.49
CA ASP A 184 32.38 7.76 0.09
C ASP A 184 32.98 8.26 -1.23
N LEU A 185 32.22 8.10 -2.33
CA LEU A 185 32.66 8.50 -3.66
C LEU A 185 32.67 10.03 -3.82
N ILE A 186 32.01 10.80 -2.96
CA ILE A 186 31.99 12.26 -3.03
C ILE A 186 33.26 12.85 -2.41
N LYS A 187 33.68 12.31 -1.25
CA LYS A 187 34.92 12.73 -0.58
C LYS A 187 36.16 11.96 -1.03
N MET A 188 35.99 10.87 -1.79
CA MET A 188 37.04 9.92 -2.17
C MET A 188 37.81 9.38 -0.96
N LYS A 189 37.07 8.93 0.07
CA LYS A 189 37.65 8.37 1.31
C LYS A 189 36.90 7.11 1.75
N ALA A 190 37.64 6.17 2.33
CA ALA A 190 37.05 5.03 3.01
C ALA A 190 36.51 5.47 4.38
N ILE A 191 35.27 5.08 4.70
CA ILE A 191 34.65 5.23 6.01
C ILE A 191 34.76 3.92 6.75
N ASN A 192 35.48 3.94 7.87
CA ASN A 192 35.64 2.81 8.76
C ASN A 192 34.94 3.11 10.09
N TRP A 193 33.94 2.30 10.43
CA TRP A 193 33.18 2.46 11.67
C TRP A 193 33.80 1.64 12.80
N ASN A 194 33.85 2.23 13.98
CA ASN A 194 34.36 1.56 15.16
C ASN A 194 33.36 0.51 15.67
N GLU A 195 33.77 -0.75 15.69
CA GLU A 195 32.91 -1.83 16.17
C GLU A 195 32.71 -1.78 17.70
N ALA A 196 33.66 -1.20 18.44
CA ALA A 196 33.63 -1.18 19.91
C ALA A 196 32.52 -0.30 20.50
N ASP A 197 32.12 0.73 19.77
CA ASP A 197 31.02 1.63 20.15
C ASP A 197 29.78 1.47 19.27
N GLN A 198 29.67 0.32 18.59
CA GLN A 198 28.54 -0.01 17.74
C GLN A 198 28.36 1.03 16.61
N GLY A 199 29.45 1.55 16.06
CA GLY A 199 29.45 2.48 14.93
C GLY A 199 29.15 3.94 15.30
N MET A 200 29.18 4.32 16.58
CA MET A 200 28.97 5.72 16.99
C MET A 200 30.12 6.63 16.53
N THR A 201 31.33 6.10 16.44
CA THR A 201 32.49 6.82 15.87
C THR A 201 32.97 6.16 14.58
N PHE A 202 33.58 6.99 13.73
CA PHE A 202 34.14 6.55 12.46
C PHE A 202 35.46 7.29 12.18
N THR A 203 36.28 6.71 11.32
CA THR A 203 37.51 7.32 10.80
C THR A 203 37.45 7.39 9.28
N TYR A 204 37.95 8.50 8.73
CA TYR A 204 38.24 8.61 7.32
C TYR A 204 39.63 8.07 7.04
N GLU A 205 39.72 7.09 6.14
CA GLU A 205 40.96 6.45 5.71
C GLU A 205 41.16 6.61 4.21
N ALA A 206 42.39 6.39 3.74
CA ALA A 206 42.66 6.29 2.32
C ALA A 206 41.96 5.05 1.74
N ILE A 207 41.49 5.16 0.50
CA ILE A 207 40.85 4.04 -0.19
C ILE A 207 41.90 2.91 -0.35
N PRO A 208 41.54 1.64 -0.07
CA PRO A 208 42.43 0.51 -0.30
C PRO A 208 42.92 0.48 -1.76
N ALA A 209 44.22 0.25 -1.97
CA ALA A 209 44.82 0.30 -3.30
C ALA A 209 44.15 -0.64 -4.32
N GLU A 210 43.61 -1.77 -3.87
CA GLU A 210 42.88 -2.73 -4.69
C GLU A 210 41.50 -2.24 -5.18
N LEU A 211 40.94 -1.22 -4.53
CA LEU A 211 39.64 -0.62 -4.87
C LEU A 211 39.78 0.78 -5.48
N GLN A 212 40.98 1.33 -5.60
CA GLN A 212 41.20 2.70 -6.09
C GLN A 212 40.72 2.86 -7.54
N GLU A 213 41.10 1.95 -8.44
CA GLU A 213 40.68 2.01 -9.85
C GLU A 213 39.16 1.93 -9.99
N LEU A 214 38.51 1.05 -9.22
CA LEU A 214 37.06 0.91 -9.19
C LEU A 214 36.38 2.18 -8.64
N ALA A 215 36.95 2.78 -7.58
CA ALA A 215 36.43 4.01 -7.01
C ALA A 215 36.55 5.19 -8.00
N ASP A 216 37.65 5.28 -8.75
CA ASP A 216 37.86 6.32 -9.76
C ASP A 216 36.90 6.18 -10.95
N GLU A 217 36.60 4.94 -11.37
CA GLU A 217 35.59 4.62 -12.39
C GLU A 217 34.19 5.07 -11.95
N TRP A 218 33.73 4.62 -10.77
CA TRP A 218 32.39 4.99 -10.29
C TRP A 218 32.28 6.45 -9.87
N ARG A 219 33.36 7.07 -9.42
CA ARG A 219 33.46 8.53 -9.24
C ARG A 219 33.18 9.25 -10.55
N SER A 220 33.74 8.77 -11.67
CA SER A 220 33.53 9.37 -12.99
C SER A 220 32.06 9.28 -13.40
N HIS A 221 31.41 8.12 -13.24
CA HIS A 221 29.98 7.96 -13.50
C HIS A 221 29.08 8.83 -12.60
N LEU A 222 29.46 9.00 -11.33
CA LEU A 222 28.76 9.88 -10.40
C LEU A 222 28.87 11.36 -10.81
N VAL A 223 30.07 11.80 -11.21
CA VAL A 223 30.33 13.17 -11.69
C VAL A 223 29.61 13.43 -13.02
N GLU A 224 29.62 12.47 -13.94
CA GLU A 224 28.86 12.50 -15.19
C GLU A 224 27.35 12.66 -14.91
N SER A 225 26.82 11.87 -13.97
CA SER A 225 25.42 12.00 -13.54
C SER A 225 25.15 13.36 -12.87
N ALA A 226 26.09 13.91 -12.10
CA ALA A 226 25.92 15.25 -11.54
C ALA A 226 25.92 16.33 -12.65
N ALA A 227 26.75 16.19 -13.67
CA ALA A 227 26.88 17.16 -14.77
C ALA A 227 25.58 17.34 -15.57
N GLU A 228 24.79 16.26 -15.73
CA GLU A 228 23.48 16.30 -16.40
C GLU A 228 22.41 17.15 -15.70
N ALA A 229 22.64 17.62 -14.47
CA ALA A 229 21.65 18.40 -13.74
C ALA A 229 21.35 19.77 -14.38
N THR A 230 22.36 20.43 -14.96
CA THR A 230 22.22 21.75 -15.60
C THR A 230 23.18 21.89 -16.79
N GLU A 231 22.83 22.76 -17.75
CA GLU A 231 23.71 23.06 -18.90
C GLU A 231 25.08 23.58 -18.46
N GLU A 232 25.15 24.42 -17.41
CA GLU A 232 26.41 24.96 -16.89
C GLU A 232 27.35 23.87 -16.36
N LEU A 233 26.81 22.88 -15.62
CA LEU A 233 27.62 21.78 -15.09
C LEU A 233 28.05 20.81 -16.20
N MET A 234 27.20 20.60 -17.21
CA MET A 234 27.53 19.81 -18.39
C MET A 234 28.67 20.45 -19.19
N ASP A 235 28.63 21.76 -19.42
CA ASP A 235 29.68 22.48 -20.14
C ASP A 235 31.02 22.39 -19.38
N LYS A 236 31.02 22.63 -18.06
CA LYS A 236 32.22 22.45 -17.22
C LYS A 236 32.81 21.04 -17.34
N TYR A 237 31.96 20.02 -17.28
CA TYR A 237 32.39 18.62 -17.40
C TYR A 237 32.99 18.32 -18.79
N LEU A 238 32.37 18.80 -19.87
CA LEU A 238 32.85 18.61 -21.25
C LEU A 238 34.17 19.36 -21.53
N GLU A 239 34.38 20.51 -20.89
CA GLU A 239 35.62 21.28 -20.94
C GLU A 239 36.75 20.66 -20.09
N GLY A 240 36.44 19.61 -19.31
CA GLY A 240 37.39 18.91 -18.44
C GLY A 240 37.66 19.63 -17.12
N GLU A 241 36.78 20.55 -16.70
CA GLU A 241 36.84 21.19 -15.38
C GLU A 241 36.29 20.25 -14.30
N GLU A 242 37.01 20.13 -13.18
CA GLU A 242 36.55 19.33 -12.05
C GLU A 242 35.41 20.02 -11.29
N LEU A 243 34.27 19.34 -11.17
CA LEU A 243 33.15 19.79 -10.32
C LEU A 243 33.53 19.71 -8.83
N SER A 244 33.22 20.76 -8.09
CA SER A 244 33.45 20.80 -6.64
C SER A 244 32.49 19.87 -5.88
N GLU A 245 32.86 19.45 -4.67
CA GLU A 245 31.99 18.61 -3.82
C GLU A 245 30.60 19.24 -3.61
N ALA A 246 30.53 20.57 -3.48
CA ALA A 246 29.28 21.28 -3.28
C ALA A 246 28.40 21.28 -4.55
N GLU A 247 29.01 21.49 -5.72
CA GLU A 247 28.29 21.41 -7.01
C GLU A 247 27.76 20.00 -7.26
N ILE A 248 28.56 18.96 -6.98
CA ILE A 248 28.13 17.56 -7.13
C ILE A 248 26.93 17.27 -6.22
N LYS A 249 26.99 17.66 -4.94
CA LYS A 249 25.91 17.41 -3.98
C LYS A 249 24.62 18.12 -4.36
N GLU A 250 24.71 19.39 -4.75
CA GLU A 250 23.54 20.17 -5.17
C GLU A 250 22.93 19.62 -6.46
N ALA A 251 23.76 19.23 -7.43
CA ALA A 251 23.31 18.62 -8.68
C ALA A 251 22.59 17.29 -8.47
N LEU A 252 23.18 16.40 -7.65
CA LEU A 252 22.55 15.13 -7.29
C LEU A 252 21.24 15.37 -6.53
N ARG A 253 21.20 16.36 -5.63
CA ARG A 253 19.96 16.75 -4.93
C ARG A 253 18.89 17.19 -5.91
N GLN A 254 19.20 18.11 -6.83
CA GLN A 254 18.24 18.61 -7.82
C GLN A 254 17.64 17.47 -8.65
N ARG A 255 18.47 16.58 -9.18
CA ARG A 255 18.00 15.43 -9.96
C ARG A 255 17.23 14.40 -9.11
N THR A 256 17.59 14.25 -7.83
CA THR A 256 16.86 13.36 -6.90
C THR A 256 15.46 13.91 -6.62
N LEU A 257 15.34 15.21 -6.39
CA LEU A 257 14.05 15.88 -6.16
C LEU A 257 13.15 15.84 -7.39
N ALA A 258 13.73 15.84 -8.59
CA ALA A 258 13.03 15.67 -9.86
C ALA A 258 12.63 14.22 -10.17
N ASN A 259 13.05 13.24 -9.36
CA ASN A 259 12.93 11.79 -9.63
C ASN A 259 13.68 11.30 -10.89
N ASP A 260 14.68 12.05 -11.38
CA ASP A 260 15.48 11.65 -12.55
C ASP A 260 16.51 10.57 -12.20
N ILE A 261 17.03 10.62 -10.97
CA ILE A 261 18.03 9.68 -10.45
C ILE A 261 17.65 9.16 -9.08
N VAL A 262 18.28 8.05 -8.70
CA VAL A 262 18.12 7.43 -7.39
C VAL A 262 19.50 7.24 -6.77
N PRO A 263 19.89 8.07 -5.77
CA PRO A 263 21.13 7.87 -5.04
C PRO A 263 21.15 6.52 -4.34
N MET A 264 22.23 5.75 -4.50
CA MET A 264 22.40 4.43 -3.89
C MET A 264 23.54 4.42 -2.86
N THR A 265 23.19 3.97 -1.66
CA THR A 265 24.10 3.73 -0.54
C THR A 265 24.16 2.23 -0.24
N CYS A 266 25.18 1.80 0.53
CA CYS A 266 25.29 0.41 0.96
C CYS A 266 25.72 0.29 2.41
N GLY A 267 25.45 -0.86 3.03
CA GLY A 267 25.85 -1.11 4.40
C GLY A 267 25.27 -2.38 5.01
N SER A 268 25.45 -2.48 6.33
CA SER A 268 24.85 -3.53 7.15
C SER A 268 24.28 -2.91 8.41
N ALA A 269 22.95 -2.85 8.48
CA ALA A 269 22.25 -2.45 9.69
C ALA A 269 22.48 -3.44 10.85
N PHE A 270 22.80 -4.70 10.55
CA PHE A 270 23.13 -5.71 11.56
C PHE A 270 24.53 -5.49 12.15
N LYS A 271 25.55 -5.30 11.30
CA LYS A 271 26.92 -5.00 11.74
C LYS A 271 27.17 -3.55 12.15
N ASN A 272 26.13 -2.70 12.19
CA ASN A 272 26.21 -1.29 12.59
C ASN A 272 27.08 -0.39 11.69
N LYS A 273 27.13 -0.69 10.39
CA LYS A 273 27.96 0.02 9.41
C LYS A 273 27.10 0.58 8.29
N GLY A 274 27.19 1.88 8.00
CA GLY A 274 26.54 2.52 6.85
C GLY A 274 25.27 3.31 7.16
N VAL A 275 24.48 2.92 8.16
CA VAL A 275 23.18 3.59 8.47
C VAL A 275 23.36 5.07 8.84
N GLN A 276 24.47 5.41 9.49
CA GLN A 276 24.86 6.78 9.82
C GLN A 276 25.04 7.63 8.56
N ALA A 277 25.70 7.06 7.55
CA ALA A 277 25.90 7.75 6.29
C ALA A 277 24.60 7.84 5.47
N VAL A 278 23.69 6.89 5.61
CA VAL A 278 22.32 7.00 5.07
C VAL A 278 21.61 8.22 5.67
N LEU A 279 21.73 8.47 6.98
CA LEU A 279 21.12 9.65 7.61
C LEU A 279 21.69 10.97 7.09
N ASP A 280 22.99 11.02 6.84
CA ASP A 280 23.61 12.17 6.18
C ASP A 280 23.04 12.37 4.77
N CYS A 281 22.92 11.30 3.99
CA CYS A 281 22.33 11.32 2.66
C CYS A 281 20.84 11.72 2.67
N VAL A 282 20.08 11.36 3.72
CA VAL A 282 18.70 11.82 3.90
C VAL A 282 18.66 13.35 4.05
N VAL A 283 19.58 13.93 4.84
CA VAL A 283 19.65 15.39 4.98
C VAL A 283 20.08 16.02 3.65
N GLU A 284 21.06 15.45 2.96
CA GLU A 284 21.65 16.00 1.73
C GLU A 284 20.77 15.88 0.48
N TYR A 285 20.01 14.79 0.33
CA TYR A 285 19.30 14.50 -0.94
C TYR A 285 17.78 14.44 -0.82
N MET A 286 17.21 14.18 0.36
CA MET A 286 15.74 14.11 0.50
C MET A 286 15.11 15.50 0.67
N PRO A 287 13.85 15.68 0.20
CA PRO A 287 13.17 16.97 0.20
C PRO A 287 12.81 17.48 1.59
N ALA A 288 12.73 18.81 1.70
CA ALA A 288 11.92 19.48 2.70
C ALA A 288 10.45 19.60 2.23
N PRO A 289 9.48 19.82 3.13
CA PRO A 289 8.07 20.05 2.77
C PRO A 289 7.84 21.21 1.79
N THR A 290 8.78 22.15 1.71
CA THR A 290 8.73 23.30 0.78
C THR A 290 9.27 22.98 -0.61
N GLN A 291 9.88 21.80 -0.79
CA GLN A 291 10.53 21.36 -2.02
C GLN A 291 9.76 20.23 -2.71
N VAL A 292 8.60 19.86 -2.18
CA VAL A 292 7.65 18.94 -2.82
C VAL A 292 6.53 19.72 -3.48
N LYS A 293 5.84 19.09 -4.42
CA LYS A 293 4.63 19.64 -5.04
C LYS A 293 3.61 20.01 -3.96
N GLN A 294 2.97 21.16 -4.13
CA GLN A 294 1.93 21.60 -3.20
C GLN A 294 0.75 20.64 -3.24
N ILE A 295 0.14 20.38 -2.08
CA ILE A 295 -0.99 19.45 -2.04
C ILE A 295 -2.17 20.07 -2.78
N GLN A 296 -2.77 19.29 -3.68
CA GLN A 296 -3.92 19.68 -4.46
C GLN A 296 -5.22 19.27 -3.76
N GLY A 297 -6.26 20.06 -3.94
CA GLY A 297 -7.58 19.75 -3.43
C GLY A 297 -8.68 20.43 -4.24
N ILE A 298 -9.92 20.05 -3.95
CA ILE A 298 -11.12 20.50 -4.65
C ILE A 298 -11.96 21.34 -3.68
N LEU A 299 -12.39 22.51 -4.13
CA LEU A 299 -13.32 23.38 -3.41
C LEU A 299 -14.76 22.89 -3.54
N GLU A 300 -15.67 23.46 -2.75
CA GLU A 300 -17.10 23.06 -2.78
C GLU A 300 -17.77 23.30 -4.14
N ASP A 301 -17.24 24.21 -4.96
CA ASP A 301 -17.73 24.51 -6.31
C ASP A 301 -17.11 23.64 -7.41
N GLY A 302 -16.21 22.72 -7.05
CA GLY A 302 -15.50 21.84 -7.97
C GLY A 302 -14.20 22.42 -8.55
N THR A 303 -13.80 23.64 -8.18
CA THR A 303 -12.53 24.23 -8.62
C THR A 303 -11.35 23.58 -7.91
N GLU A 304 -10.27 23.31 -8.63
CA GLU A 304 -9.00 22.84 -8.05
C GLU A 304 -8.21 24.01 -7.43
N GLU A 305 -7.72 23.82 -6.21
CA GLU A 305 -6.87 24.77 -5.49
C GLU A 305 -5.67 24.04 -4.87
N GLU A 306 -4.53 24.73 -4.81
CA GLU A 306 -3.31 24.22 -4.17
C GLU A 306 -3.11 24.85 -2.79
N ARG A 307 -2.53 24.08 -1.86
CA ARG A 307 -2.16 24.57 -0.53
C ARG A 307 -0.64 24.63 -0.37
N PRO A 308 -0.05 25.83 -0.22
CA PRO A 308 1.39 25.96 -0.02
C PRO A 308 1.78 25.50 1.39
N ALA A 309 2.97 24.91 1.51
CA ALA A 309 3.59 24.56 2.79
C ALA A 309 4.06 25.82 3.55
N ASP A 310 3.10 26.58 4.09
CA ASP A 310 3.30 27.80 4.87
C ASP A 310 2.41 27.78 6.13
N ASP A 311 2.96 28.21 7.26
CA ASP A 311 2.23 28.36 8.53
C ASP A 311 1.16 29.43 8.49
N LYS A 312 1.29 30.41 7.59
CA LYS A 312 0.34 31.52 7.44
C LYS A 312 -0.82 31.19 6.50
N ALA A 313 -0.72 30.11 5.73
CA ALA A 313 -1.79 29.65 4.87
C ALA A 313 -2.98 29.10 5.71
N PRO A 314 -4.18 28.97 5.13
CA PRO A 314 -5.30 28.31 5.82
C PRO A 314 -4.94 26.87 6.20
N PHE A 315 -5.46 26.40 7.34
CA PHE A 315 -5.17 25.04 7.80
C PHE A 315 -5.72 23.98 6.83
N ALA A 316 -4.86 23.06 6.40
CA ALA A 316 -5.26 21.84 5.70
C ALA A 316 -4.35 20.67 6.09
N ALA A 317 -4.97 19.57 6.49
CA ALA A 317 -4.31 18.34 6.92
C ALA A 317 -5.04 17.10 6.39
N LEU A 318 -4.30 16.01 6.24
CA LEU A 318 -4.85 14.71 5.84
C LEU A 318 -4.73 13.74 7.02
N ALA A 319 -5.86 13.18 7.45
CA ALA A 319 -5.88 12.07 8.39
C ALA A 319 -5.47 10.80 7.65
N PHE A 320 -4.33 10.23 8.01
CA PHE A 320 -3.80 9.08 7.27
C PHE A 320 -3.82 7.81 8.07
N LYS A 321 -3.74 7.83 9.40
CA LYS A 321 -3.78 6.60 10.20
C LYS A 321 -4.71 6.75 11.39
N ILE A 322 -5.46 5.71 11.68
CA ILE A 322 -6.25 5.61 12.91
C ILE A 322 -5.71 4.43 13.71
N ALA A 323 -5.51 4.65 15.00
CA ALA A 323 -5.12 3.61 15.93
C ALA A 323 -5.96 3.72 17.19
N THR A 324 -6.46 2.60 17.70
CA THR A 324 -7.12 2.55 18.99
C THR A 324 -6.09 2.32 20.09
N ASP A 325 -5.95 3.28 21.00
CA ASP A 325 -5.14 3.11 22.20
C ASP A 325 -6.01 2.70 23.41
N PRO A 326 -5.61 1.70 24.22
CA PRO A 326 -6.36 1.27 25.40
C PRO A 326 -6.54 2.35 26.47
N PHE A 327 -5.62 3.32 26.57
CA PHE A 327 -5.60 4.32 27.64
C PHE A 327 -6.24 5.65 27.24
N VAL A 328 -6.01 6.11 26.01
CA VAL A 328 -6.48 7.43 25.53
C VAL A 328 -7.61 7.35 24.51
N GLY A 329 -7.96 6.16 24.03
CA GLY A 329 -8.99 5.94 23.01
C GLY A 329 -8.43 6.10 21.59
N THR A 330 -9.29 6.51 20.67
CA THR A 330 -8.93 6.63 19.24
C THR A 330 -7.94 7.77 19.00
N LEU A 331 -6.81 7.43 18.40
CA LEU A 331 -5.77 8.31 17.88
C LEU A 331 -5.96 8.45 16.37
N THR A 332 -6.13 9.67 15.90
CA THR A 332 -6.16 10.00 14.48
C THR A 332 -4.86 10.72 14.12
N PHE A 333 -3.97 10.03 13.43
CA PHE A 333 -2.74 10.60 12.90
C PHE A 333 -3.05 11.44 11.67
N PHE A 334 -2.52 12.65 11.65
CA PHE A 334 -2.68 13.57 10.54
C PHE A 334 -1.37 14.25 10.18
N ARG A 335 -1.24 14.55 8.90
CA ARG A 335 -0.17 15.35 8.31
C ARG A 335 -0.69 16.72 7.99
N VAL A 336 -0.07 17.76 8.55
CA VAL A 336 -0.42 19.14 8.21
C VAL A 336 0.36 19.57 6.98
N TYR A 337 -0.34 19.92 5.90
CA TYR A 337 0.29 20.41 4.68
C TYR A 337 0.39 21.93 4.67
N SER A 338 -0.59 22.63 5.26
CA SER A 338 -0.62 24.09 5.29
C SER A 338 -1.28 24.60 6.57
N GLY A 339 -0.90 25.82 6.95
CA GLY A 339 -1.41 26.51 8.13
C GLY A 339 -0.93 25.93 9.45
N THR A 340 -1.65 26.28 10.51
CA THR A 340 -1.37 25.81 11.87
C THR A 340 -2.67 25.45 12.56
N VAL A 341 -2.60 24.54 13.53
CA VAL A 341 -3.75 24.20 14.37
C VAL A 341 -3.35 24.06 15.82
N LYS A 342 -4.22 24.56 16.71
CA LYS A 342 -4.00 24.50 18.15
C LYS A 342 -4.95 23.57 18.83
N GLN A 343 -4.52 23.11 19.99
CA GLN A 343 -5.35 22.37 20.91
C GLN A 343 -6.62 23.17 21.25
N GLY A 344 -7.79 22.58 20.99
CA GLY A 344 -9.10 23.17 21.24
C GLY A 344 -9.76 23.83 20.04
N ASP A 345 -9.04 24.00 18.92
CA ASP A 345 -9.56 24.60 17.69
C ASP A 345 -10.64 23.73 17.03
N ALA A 346 -11.56 24.40 16.33
CA ALA A 346 -12.58 23.75 15.52
C ALA A 346 -12.05 23.60 14.09
N VAL A 347 -12.09 22.37 13.58
CA VAL A 347 -11.72 22.02 12.20
C VAL A 347 -12.94 21.48 11.46
N TYR A 348 -12.87 21.46 10.14
CA TYR A 348 -13.96 20.98 9.29
C TYR A 348 -13.51 19.76 8.48
N ASN A 349 -14.37 18.75 8.45
CA ASN A 349 -14.25 17.60 7.59
C ASN A 349 -15.22 17.78 6.40
N PRO A 350 -14.73 18.13 5.21
CA PRO A 350 -15.59 18.38 4.05
C PRO A 350 -16.23 17.10 3.50
N VAL A 351 -15.55 15.95 3.63
CA VAL A 351 -16.04 14.64 3.14
C VAL A 351 -17.35 14.26 3.81
N LYS A 352 -17.44 14.47 5.13
CA LYS A 352 -18.67 14.21 5.91
C LYS A 352 -19.50 15.46 6.20
N SER A 353 -19.04 16.62 5.72
CA SER A 353 -19.64 17.93 6.02
C SER A 353 -19.87 18.16 7.52
N LYS A 354 -18.90 17.77 8.35
CA LYS A 354 -18.99 17.80 9.82
C LYS A 354 -17.92 18.69 10.42
N ARG A 355 -18.29 19.39 11.50
CA ARG A 355 -17.33 20.14 12.32
C ARG A 355 -16.79 19.24 13.42
N GLU A 356 -15.48 19.22 13.53
CA GLU A 356 -14.75 18.47 14.53
C GLU A 356 -14.00 19.44 15.45
N ARG A 357 -13.68 18.99 16.66
CA ARG A 357 -12.91 19.79 17.61
C ARG A 357 -11.68 19.01 18.04
N LEU A 358 -10.51 19.59 17.80
CA LEU A 358 -9.25 18.97 18.20
C LEU A 358 -9.08 19.06 19.71
N GLY A 359 -9.24 17.93 20.38
CA GLY A 359 -9.16 17.80 21.83
C GLY A 359 -7.73 17.90 22.34
N ARG A 360 -7.08 16.77 22.62
CA ARG A 360 -5.65 16.70 22.94
C ARG A 360 -4.88 16.29 21.70
N ILE A 361 -3.72 16.91 21.50
CA ILE A 361 -2.82 16.58 20.39
C ILE A 361 -1.54 16.02 21.01
N VAL A 362 -1.07 14.89 20.47
CA VAL A 362 0.15 14.23 20.91
C VAL A 362 1.09 14.04 19.74
N GLN A 363 2.38 14.19 20.01
CA GLN A 363 3.44 13.74 19.12
C GLN A 363 3.96 12.40 19.63
N MET A 364 4.08 11.44 18.70
CA MET A 364 4.59 10.12 19.03
C MET A 364 6.12 10.11 18.97
N HIS A 365 6.73 9.62 20.05
CA HIS A 365 8.16 9.37 20.15
C HIS A 365 8.36 7.89 20.46
N SER A 366 8.34 7.07 19.41
CA SER A 366 8.34 5.61 19.52
C SER A 366 7.23 5.11 20.47
N ASN A 367 7.56 4.66 21.69
CA ASN A 367 6.62 4.18 22.70
C ASN A 367 6.12 5.25 23.69
N SER A 368 6.64 6.47 23.62
CA SER A 368 6.29 7.59 24.52
C SER A 368 5.47 8.65 23.78
N ARG A 369 4.70 9.43 24.55
CA ARG A 369 3.78 10.45 24.03
C ARG A 369 4.11 11.79 24.63
N GLU A 370 4.32 12.79 23.79
CA GLU A 370 4.46 14.17 24.22
C GLU A 370 3.19 14.95 23.86
N GLU A 371 2.50 15.52 24.85
CA GLU A 371 1.36 16.39 24.59
C GLU A 371 1.85 17.74 24.05
N ILE A 372 1.37 18.10 22.85
CA ILE A 372 1.70 19.35 22.17
C ILE A 372 0.48 20.25 22.05
N LYS A 373 0.70 21.56 22.08
CA LYS A 373 -0.38 22.57 22.06
C LYS A 373 -0.70 23.09 20.66
N GLU A 374 0.21 22.90 19.71
CA GLU A 374 0.24 23.56 18.42
C GLU A 374 0.98 22.66 17.42
N VAL A 375 0.45 22.56 16.21
CA VAL A 375 1.02 21.78 15.10
C VAL A 375 1.15 22.71 13.90
N PHE A 376 2.30 22.69 13.23
CA PHE A 376 2.62 23.55 12.11
C PHE A 376 2.60 22.81 10.77
N ALA A 377 2.66 23.54 9.66
CA ALA A 377 2.84 22.93 8.34
C ALA A 377 4.06 22.01 8.33
N GLY A 378 3.98 20.86 7.66
CA GLY A 378 5.05 19.87 7.64
C GLY A 378 5.20 19.01 8.90
N ASP A 379 4.40 19.21 9.96
CA ASP A 379 4.39 18.32 11.11
C ASP A 379 3.48 17.10 10.89
N ILE A 380 3.80 16.02 11.62
CA ILE A 380 2.96 14.83 11.77
C ILE A 380 2.63 14.70 13.26
N ALA A 381 1.34 14.59 13.58
CA ALA A 381 0.85 14.49 14.95
C ALA A 381 -0.40 13.58 15.01
N ALA A 382 -0.83 13.23 16.22
CA ALA A 382 -2.06 12.49 16.45
C ALA A 382 -3.03 13.28 17.33
N ALA A 383 -4.29 13.33 16.90
CA ALA A 383 -5.40 13.89 17.66
C ALA A 383 -6.10 12.79 18.45
N ILE A 384 -6.39 13.05 19.72
CA ILE A 384 -7.14 12.13 20.58
C ILE A 384 -8.63 12.48 20.52
N GLY A 385 -9.46 11.47 20.21
CA GLY A 385 -10.90 11.51 20.44
C GLY A 385 -11.73 12.12 19.30
N LEU A 386 -11.18 12.19 18.08
CA LEU A 386 -11.98 12.45 16.88
C LEU A 386 -12.88 11.22 16.62
N LYS A 387 -14.18 11.44 16.45
CA LYS A 387 -15.17 10.35 16.38
C LYS A 387 -15.57 10.02 14.96
N ASP A 388 -15.79 11.03 14.13
CA ASP A 388 -16.30 10.84 12.78
C ASP A 388 -15.20 10.87 11.72
N VAL A 389 -13.93 11.04 12.09
CA VAL A 389 -12.82 11.12 11.14
C VAL A 389 -12.28 9.72 10.84
N THR A 390 -12.24 9.35 9.56
CA THR A 390 -11.66 8.10 9.06
C THR A 390 -10.36 8.34 8.28
N THR A 391 -9.60 7.27 8.02
CA THR A 391 -8.41 7.31 7.15
C THR A 391 -8.75 7.89 5.78
N GLY A 392 -7.86 8.75 5.26
CA GLY A 392 -7.98 9.40 3.95
C GLY A 392 -8.84 10.67 3.96
N GLU A 393 -9.36 11.10 5.11
CA GLU A 393 -10.20 12.29 5.20
C GLU A 393 -9.41 13.57 5.45
N THR A 394 -9.91 14.68 4.93
CA THR A 394 -9.33 16.01 5.11
C THR A 394 -9.82 16.66 6.40
N LEU A 395 -8.92 17.36 7.09
CA LEU A 395 -9.21 18.30 8.16
C LEU A 395 -8.75 19.69 7.72
N CYS A 396 -9.67 20.65 7.59
CA CYS A 396 -9.35 21.99 7.11
C CYS A 396 -9.97 23.11 7.97
N ASP A 397 -9.56 24.36 7.70
CA ASP A 397 -10.15 25.54 8.34
C ASP A 397 -11.63 25.68 7.92
N PRO A 398 -12.58 25.81 8.88
CA PRO A 398 -14.00 26.00 8.58
C PRO A 398 -14.32 27.24 7.72
N LYS A 399 -13.41 28.21 7.61
CA LYS A 399 -13.54 29.40 6.77
C LYS A 399 -12.96 29.25 5.37
N SER A 400 -12.13 28.22 5.14
CA SER A 400 -11.47 27.97 3.86
C SER A 400 -11.50 26.48 3.58
N ILE A 401 -12.69 26.02 3.20
CA ILE A 401 -12.99 24.61 2.97
C ILE A 401 -12.26 24.14 1.73
N ILE A 402 -11.49 23.08 1.87
CA ILE A 402 -10.84 22.36 0.78
C ILE A 402 -10.94 20.87 1.06
N THR A 403 -11.24 20.07 0.04
CA THR A 403 -11.17 18.61 0.10
C THR A 403 -9.89 18.17 -0.58
N LEU A 404 -8.91 17.70 0.20
CA LEU A 404 -7.71 17.12 -0.38
C LEU A 404 -8.07 15.84 -1.12
N GLU A 405 -7.27 15.51 -2.12
CA GLU A 405 -7.47 14.34 -2.96
C GLU A 405 -7.62 13.06 -2.11
N ARG A 406 -8.59 12.22 -2.47
CA ARG A 406 -8.95 11.02 -1.69
C ARG A 406 -8.01 9.86 -1.97
N MET A 407 -7.83 9.00 -0.98
CA MET A 407 -7.18 7.69 -1.18
C MET A 407 -8.19 6.74 -1.82
N GLU A 408 -7.79 6.10 -2.91
CA GLU A 408 -8.52 4.96 -3.47
C GLU A 408 -8.16 3.71 -2.67
N PHE A 409 -9.16 2.90 -2.33
CA PHE A 409 -8.97 1.68 -1.57
C PHE A 409 -9.34 0.49 -2.44
N PRO A 410 -8.45 -0.51 -2.60
CA PRO A 410 -8.72 -1.69 -3.41
C PRO A 410 -9.86 -2.53 -2.81
N GLU A 411 -10.53 -3.33 -3.64
CA GLU A 411 -11.55 -4.25 -3.17
C GLU A 411 -10.92 -5.46 -2.45
N PRO A 412 -11.53 -5.93 -1.33
CA PRO A 412 -11.04 -7.12 -0.64
C PRO A 412 -11.14 -8.38 -1.50
N VAL A 413 -10.13 -9.25 -1.42
CA VAL A 413 -10.02 -10.46 -2.27
C VAL A 413 -10.37 -11.76 -1.53
N ILE A 414 -10.33 -11.78 -0.20
CA ILE A 414 -10.65 -12.95 0.64
C ILE A 414 -11.77 -12.59 1.60
N SER A 415 -12.66 -13.55 1.87
CA SER A 415 -13.68 -13.44 2.91
C SER A 415 -13.63 -14.64 3.86
N VAL A 416 -13.91 -14.43 5.14
CA VAL A 416 -13.96 -15.47 6.17
C VAL A 416 -15.22 -15.25 7.00
N ALA A 417 -15.97 -16.32 7.27
CA ALA A 417 -17.07 -16.26 8.23
C ALA A 417 -16.51 -16.30 9.66
N VAL A 418 -16.99 -15.41 10.52
CA VAL A 418 -16.60 -15.35 11.93
C VAL A 418 -17.84 -15.43 12.80
N GLU A 419 -17.83 -16.37 13.74
CA GLU A 419 -18.95 -16.63 14.63
C GLU A 419 -18.55 -16.40 16.09
N PRO A 420 -19.36 -15.67 16.89
CA PRO A 420 -19.09 -15.49 18.30
C PRO A 420 -19.35 -16.80 19.05
N ARG A 421 -18.55 -17.11 20.07
CA ARG A 421 -18.81 -18.30 20.91
C ARG A 421 -20.01 -18.11 21.84
N THR A 422 -20.28 -16.88 22.27
CA THR A 422 -21.38 -16.55 23.17
C THR A 422 -22.14 -15.31 22.71
N ILE A 423 -23.37 -15.11 23.20
CA ILE A 423 -24.17 -13.91 22.93
C ILE A 423 -23.45 -12.64 23.45
N ALA A 424 -22.74 -12.74 24.58
CA ALA A 424 -21.97 -11.61 25.10
C ALA A 424 -20.79 -11.24 24.18
N ASP A 425 -20.20 -12.23 23.49
CA ASP A 425 -19.16 -11.99 22.50
C ASP A 425 -19.73 -11.40 21.22
N GLN A 426 -21.00 -11.65 20.89
CA GLN A 426 -21.66 -11.06 19.71
C GLN A 426 -21.68 -9.52 19.77
N ASP A 427 -22.09 -8.95 20.91
CA ASP A 427 -22.11 -7.49 21.09
C ASP A 427 -20.70 -6.90 21.05
N LYS A 428 -19.73 -7.55 21.71
CA LYS A 428 -18.33 -7.10 21.71
C LYS A 428 -17.69 -7.21 20.32
N MET A 429 -17.99 -8.28 19.59
CA MET A 429 -17.49 -8.53 18.24
C MET A 429 -17.99 -7.45 17.28
N GLY A 430 -19.26 -7.07 17.34
CA GLY A 430 -19.78 -5.95 16.52
C GLY A 430 -19.03 -4.65 16.77
N ILE A 431 -18.73 -4.33 18.03
CA ILE A 431 -17.95 -3.14 18.40
C ILE A 431 -16.49 -3.26 17.93
N ALA A 432 -15.87 -4.41 18.11
CA ALA A 432 -14.47 -4.65 17.74
C ALA A 432 -14.27 -4.60 16.22
N LEU A 433 -15.10 -5.31 15.46
CA LEU A 433 -15.08 -5.30 14.00
C LEU A 433 -15.34 -3.91 13.42
N GLY A 434 -16.26 -3.14 14.01
CA GLY A 434 -16.50 -1.76 13.60
C GLY A 434 -15.29 -0.85 13.84
N LYS A 435 -14.55 -1.05 14.95
CA LYS A 435 -13.30 -0.32 15.21
C LYS A 435 -12.18 -0.72 14.25
N LEU A 436 -12.01 -2.02 13.99
CA LEU A 436 -11.01 -2.51 13.05
C LEU A 436 -11.29 -2.02 11.61
N ALA A 437 -12.56 -2.00 11.18
CA ALA A 437 -12.94 -1.45 9.87
C ALA A 437 -12.76 0.08 9.78
N ALA A 438 -12.83 0.80 10.90
CA ALA A 438 -12.51 2.22 10.93
C ALA A 438 -10.99 2.48 10.85
N GLU A 439 -10.16 1.57 11.36
CA GLU A 439 -8.70 1.62 11.27
C GLU A 439 -8.21 1.28 9.85
N ASP A 440 -8.80 0.24 9.24
CA ASP A 440 -8.45 -0.26 7.92
C ASP A 440 -9.65 -0.25 6.95
N PRO A 441 -9.72 0.72 6.02
CA PRO A 441 -10.78 0.80 5.00
C PRO A 441 -10.81 -0.38 4.02
N SER A 442 -9.73 -1.15 3.88
CA SER A 442 -9.70 -2.38 3.07
C SER A 442 -10.32 -3.57 3.80
N PHE A 443 -10.58 -3.45 5.10
CA PHE A 443 -11.30 -4.44 5.87
C PHE A 443 -12.81 -4.17 5.82
N ARG A 444 -13.58 -5.07 5.21
CA ARG A 444 -15.04 -4.97 5.13
C ARG A 444 -15.68 -5.98 6.07
N VAL A 445 -16.79 -5.57 6.68
CA VAL A 445 -17.60 -6.41 7.58
C VAL A 445 -19.02 -6.36 7.06
N GLN A 446 -19.58 -7.53 6.79
CA GLN A 446 -20.95 -7.69 6.33
C GLN A 446 -21.64 -8.75 7.18
N THR A 447 -22.93 -8.56 7.45
CA THR A 447 -23.77 -9.63 7.98
C THR A 447 -24.51 -10.27 6.82
N ASP A 448 -24.39 -11.58 6.69
CA ASP A 448 -25.15 -12.35 5.71
C ASP A 448 -26.60 -12.46 6.19
N GLU A 449 -27.55 -11.92 5.42
CA GLU A 449 -28.96 -11.83 5.83
C GLU A 449 -29.67 -13.20 5.86
N GLU A 450 -29.12 -14.20 5.15
CA GLU A 450 -29.72 -15.53 5.03
C GLU A 450 -29.28 -16.47 6.15
N SER A 451 -27.97 -16.50 6.44
CA SER A 451 -27.39 -17.32 7.52
C SER A 451 -27.30 -16.60 8.86
N GLY A 452 -27.37 -15.26 8.87
CA GLY A 452 -27.12 -14.43 10.05
C GLY A 452 -25.64 -14.41 10.49
N GLN A 453 -24.73 -15.00 9.72
CA GLN A 453 -23.30 -15.03 10.01
C GLN A 453 -22.64 -13.69 9.71
N ILE A 454 -21.55 -13.38 10.42
CA ILE A 454 -20.72 -12.22 10.10
C ILE A 454 -19.61 -12.67 9.16
N ILE A 455 -19.54 -12.04 7.99
CA ILE A 455 -18.49 -12.23 7.00
C ILE A 455 -17.54 -11.06 7.09
N ILE A 456 -16.25 -11.36 7.31
CA ILE A 456 -15.18 -10.38 7.27
C ILE A 456 -14.38 -10.56 5.98
N SER A 457 -14.00 -9.48 5.32
CA SER A 457 -13.27 -9.50 4.06
C SER A 457 -12.03 -8.63 4.12
N GLY A 458 -10.92 -9.09 3.53
CA GLY A 458 -9.63 -8.41 3.57
C GLY A 458 -8.75 -8.72 2.36
N MET A 459 -7.52 -8.20 2.40
CA MET A 459 -6.56 -8.26 1.29
C MET A 459 -5.79 -9.60 1.17
N GLY A 460 -5.82 -10.44 2.21
CA GLY A 460 -5.05 -11.66 2.26
C GLY A 460 -5.36 -12.51 3.50
N GLU A 461 -4.84 -13.75 3.51
CA GLU A 461 -5.04 -14.70 4.62
C GLU A 461 -4.37 -14.18 5.90
N LEU A 462 -3.12 -13.70 5.76
CA LEU A 462 -2.36 -13.15 6.87
C LEU A 462 -3.02 -11.87 7.41
N HIS A 463 -3.57 -11.03 6.52
CA HIS A 463 -4.35 -9.85 6.91
C HIS A 463 -5.52 -10.25 7.82
N LEU A 464 -6.39 -11.17 7.37
CA LEU A 464 -7.57 -11.58 8.13
C LEU A 464 -7.20 -12.29 9.43
N ASP A 465 -6.18 -13.13 9.42
CA ASP A 465 -5.68 -13.80 10.62
C ASP A 465 -5.24 -12.80 11.70
N ILE A 466 -4.50 -11.77 11.29
CA ILE A 466 -4.06 -10.71 12.22
C ILE A 466 -5.26 -9.94 12.76
N LEU A 467 -6.24 -9.58 11.94
CA LEU A 467 -7.43 -8.86 12.42
C LEU A 467 -8.27 -9.70 13.38
N VAL A 468 -8.44 -10.99 13.12
CA VAL A 468 -9.11 -11.91 14.04
C VAL A 468 -8.34 -12.04 15.34
N GLU A 469 -7.01 -12.14 15.27
CA GLU A 469 -6.16 -12.25 16.45
C GLU A 469 -6.16 -10.98 17.28
N ARG A 470 -6.11 -9.79 16.65
CA ARG A 470 -6.31 -8.49 17.30
C ARG A 470 -7.68 -8.43 17.97
N MET A 471 -8.74 -8.89 17.29
CA MET A 471 -10.08 -8.96 17.88
C MET A 471 -10.11 -9.83 19.15
N LYS A 472 -9.44 -10.99 19.12
CA LYS A 472 -9.33 -11.89 20.28
C LYS A 472 -8.53 -11.27 21.44
N ARG A 473 -7.35 -10.72 21.16
CA ARG A 473 -6.42 -10.21 22.18
C ARG A 473 -6.82 -8.83 22.70
N GLU A 474 -7.04 -7.86 21.81
CA GLU A 474 -7.29 -6.45 22.18
C GLU A 474 -8.72 -6.23 22.72
N PHE A 475 -9.70 -6.96 22.19
CA PHE A 475 -11.11 -6.77 22.55
C PHE A 475 -11.67 -7.92 23.40
N SER A 476 -10.86 -8.93 23.70
CA SER A 476 -11.27 -10.10 24.50
C SER A 476 -12.55 -10.77 23.95
N VAL A 477 -12.59 -10.93 22.62
CA VAL A 477 -13.70 -11.55 21.89
C VAL A 477 -13.32 -12.98 21.51
N GLU A 478 -14.02 -13.94 22.08
CA GLU A 478 -13.86 -15.35 21.72
C GLU A 478 -14.72 -15.67 20.49
N CYS A 479 -14.07 -15.98 19.36
CA CYS A 479 -14.74 -16.33 18.11
C CYS A 479 -14.18 -17.60 17.47
N ASN A 480 -15.05 -18.28 16.72
CA ASN A 480 -14.67 -19.34 15.80
C ASN A 480 -14.53 -18.74 14.40
N VAL A 481 -13.51 -19.21 13.69
CA VAL A 481 -13.18 -18.76 12.34
C VAL A 481 -13.55 -19.88 11.40
N GLY A 482 -14.45 -19.60 10.46
CA GLY A 482 -14.81 -20.51 9.39
C GLY A 482 -13.65 -20.69 8.41
N LYS A 483 -13.82 -21.55 7.42
CA LYS A 483 -12.84 -21.65 6.33
C LYS A 483 -12.88 -20.38 5.48
N PRO A 484 -11.72 -19.86 5.04
CA PRO A 484 -11.68 -18.81 4.03
C PRO A 484 -12.51 -19.21 2.81
N GLN A 485 -13.38 -18.31 2.40
CA GLN A 485 -14.17 -18.40 1.19
C GLN A 485 -13.60 -17.42 0.17
N VAL A 486 -13.41 -17.92 -1.04
CA VAL A 486 -12.95 -17.11 -2.15
C VAL A 486 -14.10 -16.27 -2.67
N ALA A 487 -13.83 -14.99 -2.95
CA ALA A 487 -14.81 -14.10 -3.56
C ALA A 487 -15.00 -14.44 -5.05
N TYR A 488 -15.75 -15.51 -5.33
CA TYR A 488 -16.13 -15.87 -6.70
C TYR A 488 -17.00 -14.77 -7.33
N ARG A 489 -17.02 -14.78 -8.66
CA ARG A 489 -17.85 -13.90 -9.49
C ARG A 489 -18.55 -14.73 -10.55
N GLU A 490 -19.57 -14.18 -11.19
CA GLU A 490 -20.22 -14.80 -12.34
C GLU A 490 -20.02 -13.91 -13.57
N ALA A 491 -20.04 -14.51 -14.76
CA ALA A 491 -20.09 -13.79 -16.02
C ALA A 491 -20.97 -14.52 -17.03
N ILE A 492 -21.31 -13.84 -18.12
CA ILE A 492 -22.03 -14.42 -19.26
C ILE A 492 -21.06 -14.60 -20.43
N ARG A 493 -21.32 -15.58 -21.32
CA ARG A 493 -20.49 -15.83 -22.50
C ARG A 493 -21.16 -15.47 -23.82
N SER A 494 -22.48 -15.47 -23.86
CA SER A 494 -23.24 -15.24 -25.10
C SER A 494 -24.15 -14.03 -25.00
N THR A 495 -24.37 -13.39 -26.14
CA THR A 495 -25.35 -12.32 -26.27
C THR A 495 -26.75 -12.90 -26.33
N VAL A 496 -27.68 -12.34 -25.54
CA VAL A 496 -29.08 -12.76 -25.52
C VAL A 496 -30.03 -11.58 -25.57
N LYS A 497 -31.22 -11.80 -26.12
CA LYS A 497 -32.35 -10.87 -26.05
C LYS A 497 -33.43 -11.50 -25.17
N VAL A 498 -33.88 -10.78 -24.15
CA VAL A 498 -34.77 -11.31 -23.13
C VAL A 498 -35.90 -10.33 -22.82
N GLU A 499 -37.09 -10.88 -22.58
CA GLU A 499 -38.28 -10.17 -22.12
C GLU A 499 -38.37 -10.20 -20.59
N GLY A 500 -38.51 -9.05 -19.96
CA GLY A 500 -38.88 -8.93 -18.54
C GLY A 500 -40.26 -8.34 -18.43
N LYS A 501 -41.22 -9.12 -17.94
CA LYS A 501 -42.61 -8.67 -17.78
C LYS A 501 -43.11 -8.93 -16.38
N PHE A 502 -43.58 -7.88 -15.73
CA PHE A 502 -44.18 -7.92 -14.41
C PHE A 502 -45.60 -7.37 -14.46
N ILE A 503 -46.57 -8.23 -14.18
CA ILE A 503 -47.99 -7.86 -14.11
C ILE A 503 -48.54 -8.40 -12.80
N ARG A 504 -49.04 -7.52 -11.92
CA ARG A 504 -49.69 -7.93 -10.67
C ARG A 504 -50.99 -7.15 -10.47
N GLN A 505 -52.08 -7.89 -10.33
CA GLN A 505 -53.39 -7.40 -9.94
C GLN A 505 -53.78 -8.06 -8.60
N SER A 506 -53.23 -7.54 -7.50
CA SER A 506 -53.80 -7.71 -6.17
C SER A 506 -54.77 -6.54 -5.95
N GLY A 507 -55.92 -6.75 -5.29
CA GLY A 507 -57.11 -5.87 -5.26
C GLY A 507 -57.01 -4.38 -4.86
N GLY A 508 -55.84 -3.73 -5.00
CA GLY A 508 -55.61 -2.29 -5.06
C GLY A 508 -55.08 -1.83 -6.43
N ARG A 509 -54.21 -0.82 -6.47
CA ARG A 509 -53.58 -0.29 -7.71
C ARG A 509 -52.81 -1.40 -8.45
N GLY A 510 -53.02 -1.54 -9.75
CA GLY A 510 -52.30 -2.49 -10.59
C GLY A 510 -50.82 -2.13 -10.69
N GLN A 511 -50.00 -3.15 -10.97
CA GLN A 511 -48.57 -2.98 -11.25
C GLN A 511 -48.25 -3.58 -12.61
N TYR A 512 -47.69 -2.76 -13.51
CA TYR A 512 -47.30 -3.16 -14.85
C TYR A 512 -45.92 -2.62 -15.23
N GLY A 513 -44.98 -3.51 -15.54
CA GLY A 513 -43.68 -3.17 -16.12
C GLY A 513 -43.32 -4.18 -17.20
N HIS A 514 -42.84 -3.71 -18.35
CA HIS A 514 -42.44 -4.59 -19.46
C HIS A 514 -41.24 -4.00 -20.20
N VAL A 515 -40.15 -4.76 -20.25
CA VAL A 515 -38.87 -4.35 -20.84
C VAL A 515 -38.29 -5.45 -21.72
N TRP A 516 -37.58 -5.06 -22.77
CA TRP A 516 -36.75 -5.94 -23.58
C TRP A 516 -35.30 -5.52 -23.48
N LEU A 517 -34.48 -6.43 -22.97
CA LEU A 517 -33.05 -6.22 -22.80
C LEU A 517 -32.26 -7.05 -23.79
N LYS A 518 -31.18 -6.49 -24.30
CA LYS A 518 -30.10 -7.21 -24.96
C LYS A 518 -28.92 -7.22 -24.00
N LEU A 519 -28.52 -8.41 -23.54
CA LEU A 519 -27.39 -8.60 -22.64
C LEU A 519 -26.20 -9.08 -23.45
N GLU A 520 -25.06 -8.42 -23.28
CA GLU A 520 -23.81 -8.71 -23.99
C GLU A 520 -22.67 -8.88 -23.00
N PRO A 521 -21.78 -9.88 -23.19
CA PRO A 521 -20.57 -10.00 -22.39
C PRO A 521 -19.61 -8.84 -22.70
N MET A 522 -18.89 -8.39 -21.68
CA MET A 522 -17.79 -7.44 -21.79
C MET A 522 -16.50 -8.09 -21.32
N ASP A 523 -15.36 -7.69 -21.90
CA ASP A 523 -14.05 -8.14 -21.43
C ASP A 523 -13.77 -7.54 -20.04
N ILE A 524 -13.33 -8.40 -19.12
CA ILE A 524 -13.05 -8.09 -17.70
C ILE A 524 -11.52 -8.05 -17.47
N THR A 525 -10.74 -7.83 -18.54
CA THR A 525 -9.28 -8.02 -18.52
C THR A 525 -8.48 -6.80 -18.12
N ASP A 526 -9.09 -5.60 -18.09
CA ASP A 526 -8.42 -4.34 -17.75
C ASP A 526 -9.04 -3.69 -16.50
N ASP A 527 -8.19 -3.22 -15.59
CA ASP A 527 -8.56 -2.54 -14.33
C ASP A 527 -9.35 -1.23 -14.54
N GLU A 528 -9.38 -0.70 -15.77
CA GLU A 528 -10.07 0.55 -16.13
C GLU A 528 -11.42 0.33 -16.87
N ALA A 529 -11.75 -0.92 -17.23
CA ALA A 529 -12.96 -1.20 -18.01
C ALA A 529 -14.23 -1.17 -17.12
N PRO A 530 -15.34 -0.53 -17.57
CA PRO A 530 -16.57 -0.52 -16.80
C PRO A 530 -17.11 -1.95 -16.64
N ILE A 531 -17.24 -2.37 -15.37
CA ILE A 531 -17.74 -3.69 -14.96
C ILE A 531 -19.21 -3.91 -15.37
N TYR A 532 -19.92 -2.81 -15.65
CA TYR A 532 -21.30 -2.78 -16.11
C TYR A 532 -21.51 -1.56 -17.02
N GLU A 533 -22.18 -1.75 -18.16
CA GLU A 533 -22.58 -0.66 -19.05
C GLU A 533 -24.08 -0.73 -19.33
N PHE A 534 -24.81 0.35 -19.04
CA PHE A 534 -26.22 0.47 -19.38
C PHE A 534 -26.41 1.39 -20.59
N VAL A 535 -27.06 0.89 -21.64
CA VAL A 535 -27.35 1.65 -22.85
C VAL A 535 -28.86 1.71 -23.07
N ASN A 536 -29.40 2.92 -23.25
CA ASN A 536 -30.81 3.12 -23.60
C ASN A 536 -30.96 3.41 -25.10
N GLU A 537 -31.46 2.44 -25.86
CA GLU A 537 -31.78 2.53 -27.29
C GLU A 537 -33.30 2.62 -27.56
N THR A 538 -34.12 2.89 -26.54
CA THR A 538 -35.58 2.95 -26.72
C THR A 538 -35.99 4.05 -27.70
N VAL A 539 -36.84 3.70 -28.68
CA VAL A 539 -37.31 4.62 -29.73
C VAL A 539 -38.81 4.89 -29.54
N GLY A 540 -39.23 6.15 -29.71
CA GLY A 540 -40.66 6.49 -29.81
C GLY A 540 -41.46 6.50 -28.51
N GLY A 541 -40.81 6.44 -27.34
CA GLY A 541 -41.49 6.55 -26.03
C GLY A 541 -42.20 5.28 -25.58
N SER A 542 -41.78 4.10 -26.06
CA SER A 542 -42.28 2.79 -25.62
C SER A 542 -42.11 2.55 -24.11
N ILE A 543 -41.15 3.23 -23.49
CA ILE A 543 -41.01 3.37 -22.05
C ILE A 543 -40.83 4.87 -21.73
N PRO A 544 -41.60 5.44 -20.79
CA PRO A 544 -41.37 6.80 -20.31
C PRO A 544 -39.95 6.97 -19.75
N LYS A 545 -39.27 8.07 -20.11
CA LYS A 545 -37.87 8.34 -19.69
C LYS A 545 -37.68 8.32 -18.16
N GLU A 546 -38.74 8.62 -17.42
CA GLU A 546 -38.77 8.62 -15.95
C GLU A 546 -38.58 7.21 -15.35
N TYR A 547 -38.94 6.14 -16.08
CA TYR A 547 -38.82 4.76 -15.61
C TYR A 547 -37.52 4.07 -16.04
N VAL A 548 -36.76 4.65 -16.97
CA VAL A 548 -35.48 4.07 -17.44
C VAL A 548 -34.47 3.89 -16.29
N PRO A 549 -34.25 4.88 -15.39
CA PRO A 549 -33.36 4.69 -14.24
C PRO A 549 -33.81 3.58 -13.29
N ALA A 550 -35.12 3.31 -13.22
CA ALA A 550 -35.67 2.24 -12.39
C ALA A 550 -35.34 0.86 -12.95
N VAL A 551 -35.38 0.71 -14.28
CA VAL A 551 -34.97 -0.52 -14.97
C VAL A 551 -33.49 -0.79 -14.73
N ASP A 552 -32.64 0.21 -14.91
CA ASP A 552 -31.20 0.15 -14.63
C ASP A 552 -30.93 -0.28 -13.19
N LYS A 553 -31.56 0.39 -12.21
CA LYS A 553 -31.45 0.02 -10.80
C LYS A 553 -31.89 -1.43 -10.53
N GLY A 554 -32.93 -1.91 -11.21
CA GLY A 554 -33.39 -3.29 -11.12
C GLY A 554 -32.38 -4.31 -11.68
N ILE A 555 -31.68 -3.94 -12.76
CA ILE A 555 -30.60 -4.75 -13.34
C ILE A 555 -29.42 -4.81 -12.36
N GLN A 556 -28.95 -3.67 -11.84
CA GLN A 556 -27.83 -3.60 -10.91
C GLN A 556 -28.09 -4.38 -9.61
N GLU A 557 -29.29 -4.28 -9.04
CA GLU A 557 -29.67 -5.07 -7.87
C GLU A 557 -29.66 -6.57 -8.18
N GLN A 558 -30.16 -7.00 -9.33
CA GLN A 558 -30.08 -8.40 -9.73
C GLN A 558 -28.63 -8.86 -9.99
N MET A 559 -27.76 -7.99 -10.52
CA MET A 559 -26.35 -8.33 -10.75
C MET A 559 -25.58 -8.58 -9.46
N SER A 560 -26.00 -8.00 -8.32
CA SER A 560 -25.43 -8.33 -7.02
C SER A 560 -25.68 -9.80 -6.61
N GLN A 561 -26.71 -10.44 -7.17
CA GLN A 561 -27.10 -11.83 -6.93
C GLN A 561 -27.13 -12.62 -8.24
N GLY A 562 -26.00 -13.25 -8.58
CA GLY A 562 -25.85 -14.09 -9.77
C GLY A 562 -26.82 -15.28 -9.83
N VAL A 563 -26.84 -15.94 -10.98
CA VAL A 563 -27.83 -16.99 -11.30
C VAL A 563 -27.33 -18.41 -11.09
N LEU A 564 -26.01 -18.62 -11.04
CA LEU A 564 -25.42 -19.95 -10.84
C LEU A 564 -25.33 -20.31 -9.37
N ALA A 565 -24.62 -19.47 -8.62
CA ALA A 565 -24.33 -19.70 -7.21
C ALA A 565 -24.54 -18.42 -6.39
N GLY A 566 -25.21 -17.40 -6.92
CA GLY A 566 -25.53 -16.17 -6.20
C GLY A 566 -24.34 -15.24 -5.99
N TYR A 567 -23.27 -15.37 -6.76
CA TYR A 567 -22.15 -14.43 -6.70
C TYR A 567 -22.37 -13.23 -7.61
N PRO A 568 -21.78 -12.06 -7.34
CA PRO A 568 -21.94 -10.88 -8.18
C PRO A 568 -21.55 -11.16 -9.64
N LEU A 569 -22.43 -10.76 -10.55
CA LEU A 569 -22.24 -10.87 -11.99
C LEU A 569 -21.43 -9.66 -12.50
N LEU A 570 -20.35 -9.91 -13.21
CA LEU A 570 -19.46 -8.88 -13.76
C LEU A 570 -19.43 -8.93 -15.29
N GLY A 571 -19.02 -7.82 -15.91
CA GLY A 571 -18.74 -7.75 -17.35
C GLY A 571 -20.00 -7.87 -18.20
N VAL A 572 -21.03 -7.08 -17.90
CA VAL A 572 -22.28 -7.10 -18.66
C VAL A 572 -22.62 -5.73 -19.22
N LYS A 573 -22.86 -5.69 -20.53
CA LYS A 573 -23.52 -4.58 -21.21
C LYS A 573 -25.00 -4.88 -21.34
N ALA A 574 -25.85 -4.08 -20.70
CA ALA A 574 -27.29 -4.19 -20.77
C ALA A 574 -27.86 -3.07 -21.64
N THR A 575 -28.38 -3.45 -22.82
CA THR A 575 -29.02 -2.51 -23.75
C THR A 575 -30.54 -2.64 -23.67
N LEU A 576 -31.22 -1.60 -23.19
CA LEU A 576 -32.67 -1.47 -23.20
C LEU A 576 -33.12 -0.95 -24.58
N TYR A 577 -33.72 -1.81 -25.40
CA TYR A 577 -34.08 -1.44 -26.78
C TYR A 577 -35.58 -1.37 -27.04
N ASP A 578 -36.41 -2.02 -26.21
CA ASP A 578 -37.87 -1.99 -26.35
C ASP A 578 -38.60 -2.25 -25.02
N GLY A 579 -39.92 -2.10 -25.00
CA GLY A 579 -40.78 -2.37 -23.86
C GLY A 579 -42.20 -1.84 -24.04
N SER A 580 -43.01 -1.91 -22.98
CA SER A 580 -44.31 -1.24 -22.98
C SER A 580 -44.71 -0.81 -21.58
N PHE A 581 -45.63 0.15 -21.49
CA PHE A 581 -46.21 0.61 -20.24
C PHE A 581 -47.74 0.65 -20.33
N HIS A 582 -48.38 0.78 -19.17
CA HIS A 582 -49.82 0.99 -19.04
C HIS A 582 -50.05 2.30 -18.29
N ASP A 583 -50.86 3.21 -18.84
CA ASP A 583 -50.99 4.59 -18.36
C ASP A 583 -51.38 4.72 -16.87
N VAL A 584 -52.11 3.73 -16.34
CA VAL A 584 -52.66 3.78 -14.97
C VAL A 584 -51.93 2.88 -13.99
N ASP A 585 -51.39 1.75 -14.48
CA ASP A 585 -50.86 0.67 -13.64
C ASP A 585 -49.32 0.60 -13.67
N SER A 586 -48.66 1.31 -14.58
CA SER A 586 -47.20 1.41 -14.58
C SER A 586 -46.69 2.35 -13.51
N ASN A 587 -45.64 1.89 -12.83
CA ASN A 587 -44.93 2.65 -11.81
C ASN A 587 -43.46 2.23 -11.77
N GLU A 588 -42.65 3.03 -11.11
CA GLU A 588 -41.20 2.85 -10.99
C GLU A 588 -40.83 1.45 -10.45
N MET A 589 -41.51 0.98 -9.40
CA MET A 589 -41.26 -0.33 -8.79
C MET A 589 -41.55 -1.49 -9.76
N ALA A 590 -42.60 -1.38 -10.58
CA ALA A 590 -42.94 -2.41 -11.55
C ALA A 590 -41.88 -2.53 -12.66
N PHE A 591 -41.32 -1.41 -13.14
CA PHE A 591 -40.22 -1.40 -14.11
C PHE A 591 -38.90 -1.89 -13.52
N LYS A 592 -38.64 -1.56 -12.25
CA LYS A 592 -37.49 -2.10 -11.51
C LYS A 592 -37.55 -3.62 -11.40
N ILE A 593 -38.70 -4.17 -11.01
CA ILE A 593 -38.91 -5.63 -10.94
C ILE A 593 -38.81 -6.27 -12.33
N ALA A 594 -39.37 -5.63 -13.37
CA ALA A 594 -39.26 -6.12 -14.74
C ALA A 594 -37.80 -6.18 -15.23
N GLY A 595 -36.98 -5.17 -14.90
CA GLY A 595 -35.54 -5.16 -15.17
C GLY A 595 -34.78 -6.29 -14.46
N SER A 596 -35.05 -6.49 -13.16
CA SER A 596 -34.47 -7.60 -12.39
C SER A 596 -34.84 -8.97 -12.97
N LEU A 597 -36.11 -9.18 -13.35
CA LEU A 597 -36.57 -10.43 -13.97
C LEU A 597 -35.94 -10.68 -15.34
N ALA A 598 -35.87 -9.64 -16.19
CA ALA A 598 -35.19 -9.73 -17.48
C ALA A 598 -33.73 -10.13 -17.30
N MET A 599 -33.03 -9.47 -16.37
CA MET A 599 -31.62 -9.74 -16.09
C MET A 599 -31.40 -11.18 -15.63
N LYS A 600 -32.21 -11.66 -14.67
CA LYS A 600 -32.13 -13.03 -14.15
C LYS A 600 -32.37 -14.08 -15.24
N GLN A 601 -33.40 -13.91 -16.05
CA GLN A 601 -33.72 -14.85 -17.14
C GLN A 601 -32.69 -14.80 -18.26
N GLY A 602 -32.22 -13.59 -18.59
CA GLY A 602 -31.22 -13.37 -19.63
C GLY A 602 -29.89 -14.00 -19.25
N ALA A 603 -29.40 -13.76 -18.03
CA ALA A 603 -28.16 -14.34 -17.54
C ALA A 603 -28.18 -15.89 -17.57
N LEU A 604 -29.31 -16.53 -17.25
CA LEU A 604 -29.47 -18.00 -17.36
C LEU A 604 -29.37 -18.51 -18.81
N GLN A 605 -29.87 -17.74 -19.77
CA GLN A 605 -29.84 -18.09 -21.19
C GLN A 605 -28.50 -17.75 -21.85
N ALA A 606 -27.71 -16.86 -21.24
CA ALA A 606 -26.47 -16.29 -21.77
C ALA A 606 -25.22 -17.16 -21.51
N SER A 607 -25.42 -18.47 -21.31
CA SER A 607 -24.37 -19.43 -20.96
C SER A 607 -23.49 -18.95 -19.79
N PRO A 608 -24.06 -18.79 -18.59
CA PRO A 608 -23.34 -18.22 -17.45
C PRO A 608 -22.17 -19.12 -17.03
N VAL A 609 -21.12 -18.48 -16.51
CA VAL A 609 -19.89 -19.12 -16.03
C VAL A 609 -19.50 -18.57 -14.66
N LEU A 610 -18.88 -19.43 -13.84
CA LEU A 610 -18.28 -19.04 -12.58
C LEU A 610 -16.83 -18.62 -12.80
N LEU A 611 -16.46 -17.47 -12.25
CA LEU A 611 -15.11 -16.93 -12.27
C LEU A 611 -14.45 -17.07 -10.91
N GLU A 612 -13.18 -17.46 -10.90
CA GLU A 612 -12.31 -17.51 -9.73
C GLU A 612 -11.17 -16.48 -9.84
N PRO A 613 -10.75 -15.86 -8.72
CA PRO A 613 -9.61 -14.96 -8.73
C PRO A 613 -8.30 -15.73 -8.90
N VAL A 614 -7.48 -15.27 -9.84
CA VAL A 614 -6.15 -15.80 -10.15
C VAL A 614 -5.11 -14.82 -9.64
N MET A 615 -4.13 -15.36 -8.93
CA MET A 615 -3.00 -14.62 -8.39
C MET A 615 -1.80 -14.76 -9.34
N LYS A 616 -1.07 -13.67 -9.56
CA LYS A 616 0.29 -13.74 -10.07
C LYS A 616 1.20 -14.06 -8.89
N VAL A 617 1.89 -15.19 -8.97
CA VAL A 617 2.73 -15.75 -7.91
C VAL A 617 4.16 -15.79 -8.38
N GLU A 618 5.06 -15.27 -7.56
CA GLU A 618 6.50 -15.32 -7.84
C GLU A 618 7.21 -15.95 -6.65
N VAL A 619 7.99 -17.00 -6.92
CA VAL A 619 8.68 -17.78 -5.89
C VAL A 619 10.18 -17.72 -6.12
N LEU A 620 10.93 -17.26 -5.11
CA LEU A 620 12.38 -17.27 -5.08
C LEU A 620 12.84 -18.46 -4.24
N THR A 621 13.56 -19.39 -4.86
CA THR A 621 14.02 -20.62 -4.20
C THR A 621 15.44 -20.99 -4.64
N PRO A 622 16.24 -21.67 -3.80
CA PRO A 622 17.48 -22.29 -4.26
C PRO A 622 17.21 -23.29 -5.40
N GLU A 623 18.17 -23.41 -6.34
CA GLU A 623 18.07 -24.32 -7.49
C GLU A 623 17.81 -25.78 -7.06
N ALA A 624 18.41 -26.21 -5.94
CA ALA A 624 18.22 -27.56 -5.39
C ALA A 624 16.76 -27.89 -5.04
N ASN A 625 15.93 -26.89 -4.75
CA ASN A 625 14.52 -27.05 -4.36
C ASN A 625 13.55 -26.66 -5.47
N MET A 626 14.04 -26.24 -6.64
CA MET A 626 13.21 -25.77 -7.76
C MET A 626 12.18 -26.83 -8.20
N GLY A 627 12.60 -28.10 -8.27
CA GLY A 627 11.70 -29.20 -8.65
C GLY A 627 10.52 -29.39 -7.71
N ASP A 628 10.75 -29.25 -6.40
CA ASP A 628 9.69 -29.39 -5.38
C ASP A 628 8.69 -28.23 -5.46
N VAL A 629 9.19 -27.00 -5.64
CA VAL A 629 8.35 -25.79 -5.76
C VAL A 629 7.48 -25.85 -7.02
N VAL A 630 8.07 -26.19 -8.16
CA VAL A 630 7.32 -26.33 -9.43
C VAL A 630 6.30 -27.48 -9.34
N GLY A 631 6.66 -28.57 -8.67
CA GLY A 631 5.76 -29.69 -8.42
C GLY A 631 4.55 -29.28 -7.57
N ASP A 632 4.75 -28.46 -6.54
CA ASP A 632 3.68 -27.98 -5.68
C ASP A 632 2.76 -26.98 -6.42
N LEU A 633 3.34 -26.02 -7.15
CA LEU A 633 2.56 -25.06 -7.95
C LEU A 633 1.69 -25.76 -8.99
N ASN A 634 2.21 -26.76 -9.70
CA ASN A 634 1.43 -27.56 -10.66
C ASN A 634 0.30 -28.34 -9.98
N ARG A 635 0.53 -28.88 -8.77
CA ARG A 635 -0.51 -29.57 -7.98
C ARG A 635 -1.65 -28.62 -7.61
N ARG A 636 -1.34 -27.35 -7.39
CA ARG A 636 -2.28 -26.25 -7.09
C ARG A 636 -2.91 -25.62 -8.33
N ARG A 637 -2.92 -26.31 -9.47
CA ARG A 637 -3.42 -25.79 -10.76
C ARG A 637 -2.71 -24.52 -11.23
N GLY A 638 -1.50 -24.28 -10.76
CA GLY A 638 -0.65 -23.18 -11.19
C GLY A 638 -0.14 -23.37 -12.60
N MET A 639 -0.19 -22.32 -13.41
CA MET A 639 0.41 -22.26 -14.74
C MET A 639 1.74 -21.52 -14.65
N ILE A 640 2.86 -22.23 -14.88
CA ILE A 640 4.19 -21.62 -14.87
C ILE A 640 4.35 -20.78 -16.14
N GLU A 641 4.68 -19.50 -15.97
CA GLU A 641 4.95 -18.57 -17.06
C GLU A 641 6.43 -18.59 -17.46
N GLY A 642 7.31 -18.70 -16.47
CA GLY A 642 8.75 -18.67 -16.69
C GLY A 642 9.56 -19.06 -15.47
N MET A 643 10.81 -19.42 -15.71
CA MET A 643 11.83 -19.64 -14.69
C MET A 643 13.06 -18.82 -15.06
N GLU A 644 13.49 -17.97 -14.16
CA GLU A 644 14.61 -17.06 -14.36
C GLU A 644 15.70 -17.31 -13.32
N ASP A 645 16.95 -17.08 -13.72
CA ASP A 645 18.06 -17.01 -12.77
C ASP A 645 17.95 -15.72 -11.95
N ALA A 646 17.95 -15.86 -10.63
CA ALA A 646 17.97 -14.77 -9.69
C ALA A 646 19.36 -14.63 -9.04
N LEU A 647 19.56 -13.52 -8.32
CA LEU A 647 20.82 -13.22 -7.64
C LEU A 647 21.23 -14.32 -6.64
N GLY A 648 22.54 -14.52 -6.47
CA GLY A 648 23.10 -15.42 -5.46
C GLY A 648 22.86 -16.92 -5.72
N GLY A 649 22.62 -17.33 -6.97
CA GLY A 649 22.37 -18.74 -7.32
C GLY A 649 20.95 -19.23 -6.98
N LEU A 650 20.01 -18.30 -6.78
CA LEU A 650 18.59 -18.59 -6.60
C LEU A 650 17.88 -18.68 -7.96
N LYS A 651 16.75 -19.35 -7.99
CA LYS A 651 15.83 -19.41 -9.13
C LYS A 651 14.55 -18.66 -8.77
N GLN A 652 14.09 -17.81 -9.67
CA GLN A 652 12.78 -17.17 -9.60
C GLN A 652 11.81 -17.94 -10.50
N ILE A 653 10.65 -18.32 -9.97
CA ILE A 653 9.59 -19.04 -10.68
C ILE A 653 8.36 -18.14 -10.71
N ASN A 654 7.93 -17.77 -11.90
CA ASN A 654 6.73 -16.95 -12.13
C ASN A 654 5.58 -17.85 -12.56
N ALA A 655 4.43 -17.73 -11.90
CA ALA A 655 3.26 -18.57 -12.14
C ALA A 655 1.94 -17.81 -11.93
N GLN A 656 0.89 -18.24 -12.63
CA GLN A 656 -0.48 -17.83 -12.34
C GLN A 656 -1.19 -18.95 -11.57
N VAL A 657 -1.70 -18.68 -10.36
CA VAL A 657 -2.32 -19.72 -9.50
C VAL A 657 -3.67 -19.24 -8.98
N PRO A 658 -4.74 -20.04 -9.03
CA PRO A 658 -6.02 -19.70 -8.41
C PRO A 658 -5.87 -19.49 -6.90
N LEU A 659 -6.45 -18.40 -6.37
CA LEU A 659 -6.35 -18.06 -4.94
C LEU A 659 -6.90 -19.17 -4.04
N SER A 660 -7.92 -19.92 -4.49
CA SER A 660 -8.49 -21.04 -3.75
C SER A 660 -7.48 -22.15 -3.43
N GLU A 661 -6.44 -22.27 -4.24
CA GLU A 661 -5.40 -23.28 -4.10
C GLU A 661 -4.18 -22.76 -3.33
N MET A 662 -4.14 -21.46 -3.00
CA MET A 662 -3.00 -20.80 -2.35
C MET A 662 -3.11 -20.74 -0.82
N PHE A 663 -4.24 -21.18 -0.24
CA PHE A 663 -4.39 -21.25 1.21
C PHE A 663 -3.32 -22.14 1.85
N GLY A 664 -2.65 -21.62 2.88
CA GLY A 664 -1.56 -22.32 3.57
C GLY A 664 -0.26 -22.48 2.76
N TYR A 665 -0.14 -21.86 1.57
CA TYR A 665 1.03 -22.02 0.70
C TYR A 665 2.36 -21.65 1.37
N ALA A 666 2.36 -20.60 2.21
CA ALA A 666 3.55 -20.19 2.96
C ALA A 666 4.15 -21.33 3.80
N THR A 667 3.31 -22.10 4.49
CA THR A 667 3.72 -23.19 5.37
C THR A 667 4.26 -24.37 4.56
N ASP A 668 3.58 -24.70 3.46
CA ASP A 668 3.96 -25.80 2.58
C ASP A 668 5.27 -25.50 1.84
N LEU A 669 5.42 -24.27 1.32
CA LEU A 669 6.65 -23.80 0.68
C LEU A 669 7.83 -23.79 1.65
N ARG A 670 7.63 -23.31 2.89
CA ARG A 670 8.67 -23.32 3.91
C ARG A 670 9.13 -24.73 4.23
N SER A 671 8.20 -25.68 4.30
CA SER A 671 8.50 -27.09 4.56
C SER A 671 9.25 -27.74 3.39
N ALA A 672 8.83 -27.47 2.16
CA ALA A 672 9.47 -28.00 0.94
C ALA A 672 10.89 -27.46 0.72
N THR A 673 11.16 -26.23 1.17
CA THR A 673 12.42 -25.54 0.89
C THR A 673 13.33 -25.38 2.11
N GLN A 674 13.01 -26.05 3.22
CA GLN A 674 13.71 -25.90 4.51
C GLN A 674 13.80 -24.43 4.96
N GLY A 675 12.76 -23.66 4.63
CA GLY A 675 12.63 -22.24 4.92
C GLY A 675 13.53 -21.30 4.14
N ARG A 676 14.13 -21.77 3.03
CA ARG A 676 15.02 -20.97 2.20
C ARG A 676 14.35 -20.29 1.03
N ALA A 677 13.09 -20.66 0.72
CA ALA A 677 12.31 -19.97 -0.31
C ALA A 677 11.42 -18.89 0.28
N SER A 678 11.15 -17.89 -0.55
CA SER A 678 10.18 -16.83 -0.30
C SER A 678 9.23 -16.77 -1.49
N TYR A 679 8.00 -16.31 -1.27
CA TYR A 679 7.06 -16.05 -2.36
C TYR A 679 6.38 -14.71 -2.17
N SER A 680 5.88 -14.22 -3.30
CA SER A 680 4.98 -13.08 -3.39
C SER A 680 3.76 -13.50 -4.18
N MET A 681 2.60 -12.90 -3.88
CA MET A 681 1.44 -13.04 -4.74
C MET A 681 0.66 -11.73 -4.79
N GLU A 682 0.17 -11.38 -5.98
CA GLU A 682 -0.69 -10.22 -6.22
C GLU A 682 -1.93 -10.67 -7.01
N PHE A 683 -3.07 -10.02 -6.78
CA PHE A 683 -4.26 -10.29 -7.61
C PHE A 683 -3.95 -9.90 -9.05
N LEU A 684 -4.21 -10.82 -9.98
CA LEU A 684 -3.97 -10.59 -11.41
C LEU A 684 -5.27 -10.30 -12.15
N LYS A 685 -6.24 -11.23 -12.04
CA LYS A 685 -7.52 -11.16 -12.77
C LYS A 685 -8.50 -12.19 -12.25
N TYR A 686 -9.76 -12.04 -12.64
CA TYR A 686 -10.73 -13.13 -12.61
C TYR A 686 -10.59 -13.99 -13.85
N ALA A 687 -10.53 -15.31 -13.69
CA ALA A 687 -10.50 -16.28 -14.77
C ALA A 687 -11.62 -17.32 -14.60
N GLU A 688 -12.01 -17.98 -15.68
CA GLU A 688 -13.03 -19.02 -15.63
C GLU A 688 -12.59 -20.19 -14.75
N ALA A 689 -13.43 -20.55 -13.77
CA ALA A 689 -13.17 -21.69 -12.92
C ALA A 689 -13.26 -22.99 -13.72
N SER A 690 -12.42 -23.97 -13.38
CA SER A 690 -12.51 -25.30 -13.99
C SER A 690 -13.89 -25.94 -13.75
N LYS A 691 -14.38 -26.75 -14.71
CA LYS A 691 -15.72 -27.36 -14.63
C LYS A 691 -15.97 -28.09 -13.31
N HIS A 692 -14.97 -28.81 -12.82
CA HIS A 692 -15.07 -29.58 -11.58
C HIS A 692 -15.25 -28.68 -10.34
N VAL A 693 -14.49 -27.57 -10.28
CA VAL A 693 -14.61 -26.57 -9.21
C VAL A 693 -15.96 -25.86 -9.28
N ALA A 694 -16.38 -25.44 -10.48
CA ALA A 694 -17.66 -24.78 -10.70
C ALA A 694 -18.84 -25.67 -10.25
N GLU A 695 -18.88 -26.94 -10.68
CA GLU A 695 -19.93 -27.89 -10.28
C GLU A 695 -19.97 -28.11 -8.76
N THR A 696 -18.80 -28.21 -8.13
CA THR A 696 -18.70 -28.38 -6.68
C THR A 696 -19.30 -27.18 -5.94
N ILE A 697 -18.93 -25.96 -6.33
CA ILE A 697 -19.43 -24.72 -5.69
C ILE A 697 -20.93 -24.55 -5.91
N ILE A 698 -21.40 -24.77 -7.14
CA ILE A 698 -22.83 -24.69 -7.49
C ILE A 698 -23.62 -25.70 -6.65
N SER A 699 -23.13 -26.93 -6.51
CA SER A 699 -23.78 -27.97 -5.69
C SER A 699 -23.81 -27.64 -4.20
N ALA A 700 -22.75 -27.04 -3.66
CA ALA A 700 -22.65 -26.69 -2.23
C ALA A 700 -23.66 -25.61 -1.81
N ARG A 701 -23.98 -24.67 -2.72
CA ARG A 701 -24.99 -23.62 -2.50
C ARG A 701 -26.41 -24.01 -2.90
N ALA A 702 -26.59 -25.01 -3.76
CA ALA A 702 -27.92 -25.50 -4.16
C ALA A 702 -28.63 -26.36 -3.08
N VAL A 703 -27.97 -26.63 -1.94
CA VAL A 703 -28.48 -27.47 -0.83
C VAL A 703 -29.12 -26.64 0.31
N ILE A 704 -29.21 -25.32 0.15
CA ILE A 704 -30.00 -24.42 1.01
C ILE A 704 -31.18 -23.93 0.17
#